data_AF-A0A7V6RL07-F1
#
_entry.id   AF-A0A7V6RL07-F1
#
_cell.length_a   1.000
_cell.length_b   1.000
_cell.length_c   1.000
_cell.angle_alpha   90.00
_cell.angle_beta   90.00
_cell.angle_gamma   90.00
#
_symmetry.space_group_name_H-M   'P 1'
#
loop_
_entity.id
_entity.type
_entity.pdbx_description
1 polymer ?
#
loop_
_entity_poly.entity_id
_entity_poly.type
_entity_poly.pdbx_seq_one_letter_code
_entity_poly.pdbx_strand_id
1 'polypeptide(L)'
;MNKIKITDTSLRDGHQSLWATRMTTEDMLPVLEKLDNVGYHSLEVWGGATFDVCIRYLNEDPWERLQIIRKAIKNTQLQMLLRGQSLVGYAHYPDDIVEKFIEKAAENGIDIFRVFDALNDIRNLETSMKAIKKTGKHAQACVVYTISPVHTMDHFVETALRLRDMGADSICIKDMAGLLSPYVSYDLVRQLKERVGLPIQLHTHYIGGLAVVSCIKAAEAGVDVIDTASVPMAFGNSQPPVETIVRALQGSEWDTGLDLHDLFDIANHFEMLRKHKGFERGVTRISDMKVFEHQVPGGMISNLVSQLEEQKASHRLDEVLEEIPKVRKDLGYPPLVTPTSQIIGTQAVLNVLMGERYKLCPGEVKDYVRGYYGKPPVHIGDEITRKIIGDEQVITVRPADLLEPRWEKAKQDMMGISNQEEDILTYALFPQVALKFFEYQKIRAQDMEGVPQITPADELGQELPDLQDEVVSKSVPRARTNSVVRGDDEMNLDEIRELILLIDQSSIMELEVEREDFKVSLRKKSSGLTSSVQEQGEETVLSIPSAGTERSLSAEDLVTVTSPMVGTFYAAPSPDAPPYVKIGDHISQGETLCILEAMKLMNEIKSEYDGTIVDILVENAEAVEFDQELFIIKKD
;
A
#
# COMPACT_ATOMS: atom_id res chain seq x y z
N MET A 1 -22.05 12.66 31.30
CA MET A 1 -21.73 13.09 29.91
C MET A 1 -20.23 13.16 29.82
N ASN A 2 -19.65 12.54 28.80
CA ASN A 2 -18.21 12.27 28.76
C ASN A 2 -17.54 13.20 27.75
N LYS A 3 -16.37 13.72 28.12
CA LYS A 3 -15.44 14.40 27.21
C LYS A 3 -15.13 13.49 26.02
N ILE A 4 -15.01 14.06 24.82
CA ILE A 4 -14.57 13.33 23.64
C ILE A 4 -13.08 13.04 23.77
N LYS A 5 -12.69 11.77 23.59
CA LYS A 5 -11.28 11.41 23.54
C LYS A 5 -10.79 11.39 22.10
N ILE A 6 -9.47 11.52 21.93
CA ILE A 6 -8.85 11.60 20.60
C ILE A 6 -7.83 10.48 20.44
N THR A 7 -7.86 9.81 19.29
CA THR A 7 -6.77 8.95 18.81
C THR A 7 -6.01 9.68 17.72
N ASP A 8 -4.70 9.86 17.89
CA ASP A 8 -3.86 10.42 16.83
C ASP A 8 -3.35 9.32 15.89
N THR A 9 -3.43 9.59 14.59
CA THR A 9 -3.06 8.65 13.51
C THR A 9 -1.79 9.08 12.77
N SER A 10 -1.09 10.12 13.26
CA SER A 10 0.00 10.77 12.53
C SER A 10 1.17 9.82 12.25
N LEU A 11 1.47 8.91 13.20
CA LEU A 11 2.54 7.91 13.09
C LEU A 11 2.16 6.64 12.29
N ARG A 12 0.94 6.57 11.74
CA ARG A 12 0.46 5.46 10.90
C ARG A 12 -0.39 5.95 9.73
N ASP A 13 -1.67 6.22 9.93
CA ASP A 13 -2.59 6.53 8.82
C ASP A 13 -2.31 7.87 8.14
N GLY A 14 -1.82 8.86 8.89
CA GLY A 14 -1.52 10.19 8.35
C GLY A 14 -0.46 10.14 7.25
N HIS A 15 0.73 9.63 7.60
CA HIS A 15 1.81 9.47 6.62
C HIS A 15 1.55 8.32 5.61
N GLN A 16 0.74 7.31 5.94
CA GLN A 16 0.27 6.32 4.96
C GLN A 16 -0.57 6.97 3.87
N SER A 17 -1.43 7.92 4.25
CA SER A 17 -2.36 8.60 3.34
C SER A 17 -1.68 9.65 2.46
N LEU A 18 -0.68 10.35 2.99
CA LEU A 18 -0.07 11.51 2.31
C LEU A 18 1.35 11.26 1.81
N TRP A 19 2.14 10.47 2.52
CA TRP A 19 3.59 10.34 2.30
C TRP A 19 3.98 8.92 1.89
N ALA A 20 3.04 8.18 1.29
CA ALA A 20 3.22 6.79 0.85
C ALA A 20 3.82 5.88 1.94
N THR A 21 3.50 6.15 3.20
CA THR A 21 4.00 5.39 4.37
C THR A 21 5.52 5.54 4.59
N ARG A 22 6.18 6.59 4.06
CA ARG A 22 7.65 6.74 4.02
C ARG A 22 8.28 7.48 5.22
N MET A 23 7.57 7.61 6.33
CA MET A 23 8.16 8.15 7.57
C MET A 23 9.02 7.06 8.23
N THR A 24 10.30 7.35 8.46
CA THR A 24 11.27 6.44 9.09
C THR A 24 11.06 6.39 10.60
N THR A 25 11.61 5.37 11.27
CA THR A 25 11.58 5.31 12.73
C THR A 25 12.35 6.49 13.35
N GLU A 26 13.47 6.87 12.73
CA GLU A 26 14.28 8.02 13.13
C GLU A 26 13.49 9.34 13.09
N ASP A 27 12.68 9.56 12.07
CA ASP A 27 11.84 10.75 11.93
C ASP A 27 10.79 10.85 13.07
N MET A 28 10.37 9.71 13.65
CA MET A 28 9.37 9.64 14.72
C MET A 28 9.96 9.92 16.11
N LEU A 29 11.20 9.46 16.37
CA LEU A 29 11.83 9.48 17.69
C LEU A 29 11.74 10.84 18.43
N PRO A 30 12.04 11.99 17.81
CA PRO A 30 12.11 13.26 18.53
C PRO A 30 10.78 13.76 19.11
N VAL A 31 9.64 13.24 18.62
CA VAL A 31 8.31 13.72 18.99
C VAL A 31 7.53 12.75 19.91
N LEU A 32 8.05 11.53 20.13
CA LEU A 32 7.32 10.48 20.86
C LEU A 32 6.96 10.87 22.30
N GLU A 33 7.88 11.51 23.03
CA GLU A 33 7.62 11.94 24.42
C GLU A 33 6.53 13.01 24.49
N LYS A 34 6.52 13.96 23.55
CA LYS A 34 5.45 14.98 23.47
C LYS A 34 4.11 14.33 23.17
N LEU A 35 4.06 13.41 22.20
CA LEU A 35 2.85 12.65 21.88
C LEU A 35 2.31 11.88 23.08
N ASP A 36 3.19 11.28 23.90
CA ASP A 36 2.78 10.52 25.08
C ASP A 36 2.20 11.39 26.21
N ASN A 37 2.61 12.67 26.28
CA ASN A 37 2.23 13.58 27.36
C ASN A 37 0.99 14.43 27.05
N VAL A 38 0.56 14.55 25.79
CA VAL A 38 -0.61 15.37 25.39
C VAL A 38 -1.92 14.89 26.02
N GLY A 39 -2.04 13.60 26.31
CA GLY A 39 -3.27 13.02 26.87
C GLY A 39 -4.21 12.42 25.82
N TYR A 40 -3.68 11.91 24.71
CA TYR A 40 -4.44 11.13 23.75
C TYR A 40 -5.05 9.86 24.38
N HIS A 41 -6.18 9.40 23.84
CA HIS A 41 -6.75 8.09 24.16
C HIS A 41 -5.79 6.97 23.75
N SER A 42 -5.35 7.04 22.50
CA SER A 42 -4.40 6.11 21.91
C SER A 42 -3.63 6.79 20.78
N LEU A 43 -2.48 6.21 20.44
CA LEU A 43 -1.71 6.58 19.27
C LEU A 43 -1.75 5.39 18.32
N GLU A 44 -2.23 5.61 17.11
CA GLU A 44 -2.16 4.59 16.07
C GLU A 44 -0.79 4.65 15.40
N VAL A 45 0.04 3.63 15.67
CA VAL A 45 1.48 3.65 15.35
C VAL A 45 1.93 2.46 14.51
N TRP A 46 1.05 1.49 14.27
CA TRP A 46 1.45 0.21 13.66
C TRP A 46 0.32 -0.46 12.87
N GLY A 47 0.68 -1.50 12.10
CA GLY A 47 -0.24 -2.19 11.21
C GLY A 47 -0.56 -1.39 9.94
N GLY A 48 -1.65 -1.75 9.25
CA GLY A 48 -1.93 -1.19 7.93
C GLY A 48 -0.80 -1.52 6.94
N ALA A 49 -0.27 -0.52 6.23
CA ALA A 49 0.80 -0.71 5.27
C ALA A 49 2.23 -0.58 5.86
N THR A 50 2.37 -0.13 7.12
CA THR A 50 3.69 0.16 7.69
C THR A 50 4.58 -1.07 7.75
N PHE A 51 4.01 -2.24 8.05
CA PHE A 51 4.78 -3.49 8.16
C PHE A 51 5.53 -3.85 6.87
N ASP A 52 4.80 -3.94 5.74
CA ASP A 52 5.40 -4.23 4.43
C ASP A 52 6.33 -3.08 3.98
N VAL A 53 5.95 -1.83 4.22
CA VAL A 53 6.76 -0.68 3.79
C VAL A 53 8.09 -0.58 4.53
N CYS A 54 8.11 -0.89 5.83
CA CYS A 54 9.34 -0.92 6.62
C CYS A 54 10.37 -1.85 5.98
N ILE A 55 9.99 -3.11 5.70
CA ILE A 55 10.93 -4.10 5.16
C ILE A 55 11.22 -3.92 3.66
N ARG A 56 10.26 -3.38 2.89
CA ARG A 56 10.38 -3.30 1.43
C ARG A 56 11.08 -2.04 0.95
N TYR A 57 10.89 -0.93 1.65
CA TYR A 57 11.30 0.39 1.15
C TYR A 57 12.15 1.18 2.13
N LEU A 58 11.95 1.01 3.43
CA LEU A 58 12.73 1.73 4.44
C LEU A 58 13.94 0.93 4.92
N ASN A 59 13.97 -0.37 4.65
CA ASN A 59 14.94 -1.32 5.19
C ASN A 59 15.04 -1.23 6.73
N GLU A 60 13.88 -1.09 7.38
CA GLU A 60 13.73 -1.08 8.83
C GLU A 60 12.93 -2.30 9.28
N ASP A 61 13.25 -2.85 10.45
CA ASP A 61 12.43 -3.89 11.06
C ASP A 61 11.18 -3.25 11.69
N PRO A 62 9.96 -3.61 11.26
CA PRO A 62 8.73 -3.11 11.86
C PRO A 62 8.56 -3.51 13.32
N TRP A 63 9.14 -4.64 13.77
CA TRP A 63 9.09 -5.05 15.18
C TRP A 63 9.99 -4.16 16.05
N GLU A 64 11.22 -3.89 15.60
CA GLU A 64 12.10 -2.93 16.25
C GLU A 64 11.46 -1.55 16.35
N ARG A 65 10.82 -1.06 15.28
CA ARG A 65 10.05 0.20 15.30
C ARG A 65 9.01 0.21 16.43
N LEU A 66 8.22 -0.86 16.56
CA LEU A 66 7.20 -0.98 17.61
C LEU A 66 7.84 -0.97 19.01
N GLN A 67 8.92 -1.72 19.22
CA GLN A 67 9.63 -1.78 20.50
C GLN A 67 10.22 -0.41 20.88
N ILE A 68 10.80 0.32 19.93
CA ILE A 68 11.32 1.68 20.11
C ILE A 68 10.19 2.62 20.52
N ILE A 69 9.07 2.62 19.80
CA ILE A 69 7.92 3.47 20.12
C ILE A 69 7.37 3.12 21.50
N ARG A 70 7.17 1.84 21.82
CA ARG A 70 6.73 1.41 23.15
C ARG A 70 7.73 1.76 24.24
N LYS A 71 9.03 1.82 23.93
CA LYS A 71 10.06 2.25 24.89
C LYS A 71 9.91 3.73 25.25
N ALA A 72 9.59 4.58 24.28
CA ALA A 72 9.42 6.01 24.51
C ALA A 72 8.04 6.39 25.06
N ILE A 73 6.98 5.73 24.58
CA ILE A 73 5.58 6.02 24.95
C ILE A 73 5.19 5.07 26.08
N LYS A 74 4.80 5.60 27.24
CA LYS A 74 4.48 4.83 28.45
C LYS A 74 3.07 5.07 28.98
N ASN A 75 2.52 6.25 28.76
CA ASN A 75 1.24 6.67 29.34
C ASN A 75 0.07 6.38 28.40
N THR A 76 0.30 6.50 27.10
CA THR A 76 -0.71 6.38 26.06
C THR A 76 -0.77 4.97 25.49
N GLN A 77 -2.00 4.51 25.19
CA GLN A 77 -2.21 3.19 24.59
C GLN A 77 -1.72 3.17 23.14
N LEU A 78 -0.99 2.12 22.74
CA LEU A 78 -0.62 1.94 21.33
C LEU A 78 -1.70 1.16 20.59
N GLN A 79 -2.14 1.72 19.47
CA GLN A 79 -3.15 1.14 18.61
C GLN A 79 -2.53 0.69 17.29
N MET A 80 -3.03 -0.42 16.76
CA MET A 80 -2.73 -0.86 15.39
C MET A 80 -3.99 -1.11 14.57
N LEU A 81 -3.85 -1.04 13.24
CA LEU A 81 -4.86 -1.51 12.29
C LEU A 81 -4.52 -2.92 11.79
N LEU A 82 -5.45 -3.86 11.98
CA LEU A 82 -5.32 -5.27 11.61
C LEU A 82 -6.45 -5.69 10.65
N ARG A 83 -6.12 -6.36 9.55
CA ARG A 83 -7.04 -6.82 8.50
C ARG A 83 -7.60 -8.22 8.79
N GLY A 84 -8.14 -8.45 9.99
CA GLY A 84 -8.69 -9.76 10.37
C GLY A 84 -7.74 -10.91 10.06
N GLN A 85 -8.22 -11.91 9.32
CA GLN A 85 -7.46 -13.07 8.85
C GLN A 85 -6.28 -12.74 7.92
N SER A 86 -6.28 -11.57 7.29
CA SER A 86 -5.18 -11.09 6.45
C SER A 86 -4.10 -10.33 7.22
N LEU A 87 -4.28 -10.09 8.52
CA LEU A 87 -3.31 -9.44 9.39
C LEU A 87 -2.81 -8.09 8.84
N VAL A 88 -1.56 -8.02 8.42
CA VAL A 88 -0.92 -6.86 7.78
C VAL A 88 -0.52 -7.14 6.33
N GLY A 89 -0.91 -8.31 5.80
CA GLY A 89 -0.63 -8.76 4.44
C GLY A 89 -1.80 -8.56 3.47
N TYR A 90 -1.78 -9.32 2.38
CA TYR A 90 -2.66 -9.16 1.22
C TYR A 90 -3.58 -10.37 0.95
N ALA A 91 -3.36 -11.48 1.65
CA ALA A 91 -4.16 -12.71 1.54
C ALA A 91 -4.50 -13.24 2.95
N HIS A 92 -5.42 -14.20 3.03
CA HIS A 92 -5.72 -14.86 4.30
C HIS A 92 -4.55 -15.74 4.75
N TYR A 93 -4.26 -15.70 6.05
CA TYR A 93 -3.27 -16.57 6.67
C TYR A 93 -3.95 -17.68 7.48
N PRO A 94 -3.30 -18.84 7.65
CA PRO A 94 -3.82 -19.89 8.52
C PRO A 94 -3.92 -19.40 9.99
N ASP A 95 -4.80 -20.02 10.76
CA ASP A 95 -5.14 -19.56 12.11
C ASP A 95 -3.94 -19.51 13.07
N ASP A 96 -3.00 -20.45 12.96
CA ASP A 96 -1.80 -20.50 13.81
C ASP A 96 -0.88 -19.30 13.61
N ILE A 97 -0.75 -18.81 12.37
CA ILE A 97 -0.02 -17.58 12.05
C ILE A 97 -0.75 -16.36 12.61
N VAL A 98 -2.08 -16.32 12.50
CA VAL A 98 -2.90 -15.21 13.06
C VAL A 98 -2.76 -15.12 14.57
N GLU A 99 -2.90 -16.26 15.26
CA GLU A 99 -2.74 -16.33 16.71
C GLU A 99 -1.34 -15.89 17.14
N LYS A 100 -0.29 -16.40 16.48
CA LYS A 100 1.10 -16.06 16.79
C LYS A 100 1.44 -14.60 16.53
N PHE A 101 0.97 -14.03 15.43
CA PHE A 101 1.20 -12.62 15.12
C PHE A 101 0.60 -11.71 16.19
N ILE A 102 -0.64 -11.99 16.62
CA ILE A 102 -1.34 -11.19 17.63
C ILE A 102 -0.68 -11.32 19.01
N GLU A 103 -0.26 -12.54 19.39
CA GLU A 103 0.52 -12.79 20.60
C GLU A 103 1.78 -11.92 20.62
N LYS A 104 2.59 -11.99 19.56
CA LYS A 104 3.83 -11.22 19.44
C LYS A 104 3.61 -9.72 19.36
N ALA A 105 2.58 -9.24 18.66
CA ALA A 105 2.24 -7.82 18.63
C ALA A 105 1.83 -7.28 20.01
N ALA A 106 1.08 -8.07 20.79
CA ALA A 106 0.67 -7.71 22.14
C ALA A 106 1.87 -7.67 23.11
N GLU A 107 2.78 -8.65 23.02
CA GLU A 107 4.02 -8.70 23.80
C GLU A 107 4.94 -7.51 23.51
N ASN A 108 5.04 -7.12 22.24
CA ASN A 108 5.93 -6.03 21.81
C ASN A 108 5.35 -4.62 22.04
N GLY A 109 4.07 -4.51 22.42
CA GLY A 109 3.55 -3.28 23.01
C GLY A 109 2.21 -2.77 22.50
N ILE A 110 1.55 -3.46 21.55
CA ILE A 110 0.21 -3.07 21.10
C ILE A 110 -0.81 -3.32 22.22
N ASP A 111 -1.64 -2.30 22.46
CA ASP A 111 -2.69 -2.32 23.47
C ASP A 111 -4.09 -2.43 22.88
N ILE A 112 -4.32 -1.77 21.73
CA ILE A 112 -5.59 -1.74 21.02
C ILE A 112 -5.40 -2.32 19.63
N PHE A 113 -6.10 -3.41 19.35
CA PHE A 113 -6.16 -4.02 18.03
C PHE A 113 -7.46 -3.58 17.36
N ARG A 114 -7.36 -2.67 16.39
CA ARG A 114 -8.47 -2.31 15.53
C ARG A 114 -8.57 -3.30 14.38
N VAL A 115 -9.57 -4.17 14.41
CA VAL A 115 -9.72 -5.28 13.47
C VAL A 115 -10.87 -5.01 12.50
N PHE A 116 -10.60 -5.12 11.20
CA PHE A 116 -11.61 -4.99 10.15
C PHE A 116 -11.46 -6.06 9.07
N ASP A 117 -12.56 -6.30 8.37
CA ASP A 117 -12.62 -7.11 7.15
C ASP A 117 -13.14 -6.23 6.01
N ALA A 118 -12.57 -6.35 4.81
CA ALA A 118 -12.91 -5.49 3.68
C ALA A 118 -14.37 -5.64 3.22
N LEU A 119 -14.99 -6.80 3.44
CA LEU A 119 -16.36 -7.13 3.04
C LEU A 119 -17.37 -6.99 4.17
N ASN A 120 -16.93 -6.62 5.38
CA ASN A 120 -17.68 -6.82 6.62
C ASN A 120 -18.08 -8.29 6.85
N ASP A 121 -17.35 -9.26 6.29
CA ASP A 121 -17.56 -10.69 6.58
C ASP A 121 -16.93 -11.03 7.93
N ILE A 122 -17.75 -10.97 8.98
CA ILE A 122 -17.28 -11.14 10.36
C ILE A 122 -16.61 -12.50 10.61
N ARG A 123 -16.84 -13.52 9.77
CA ARG A 123 -16.18 -14.83 9.89
C ARG A 123 -14.66 -14.69 9.79
N ASN A 124 -14.18 -13.76 8.97
CA ASN A 124 -12.78 -13.45 8.80
C ASN A 124 -12.16 -12.74 10.03
N LEU A 125 -12.97 -12.39 11.03
CA LEU A 125 -12.50 -11.75 12.26
C LEU A 125 -12.38 -12.74 13.43
N GLU A 126 -13.02 -13.91 13.35
CA GLU A 126 -13.19 -14.83 14.48
C GLU A 126 -11.86 -15.20 15.17
N THR A 127 -10.87 -15.68 14.41
CA THR A 127 -9.55 -16.04 14.95
C THR A 127 -8.86 -14.85 15.56
N SER A 128 -8.83 -13.72 14.85
CA SER A 128 -8.14 -12.52 15.32
C SER A 128 -8.76 -11.98 16.62
N MET A 129 -10.09 -11.89 16.69
CA MET A 129 -10.82 -11.41 17.87
C MET A 129 -10.55 -12.33 19.06
N LYS A 130 -10.66 -13.65 18.86
CA LYS A 130 -10.37 -14.64 19.92
C LYS A 130 -8.92 -14.56 20.41
N ALA A 131 -7.95 -14.42 19.50
CA ALA A 131 -6.55 -14.28 19.83
C ALA A 131 -6.27 -13.01 20.65
N ILE A 132 -6.86 -11.87 20.26
CA ILE A 132 -6.72 -10.60 21.01
C ILE A 132 -7.31 -10.74 22.42
N LYS A 133 -8.49 -11.35 22.56
CA LYS A 133 -9.09 -11.59 23.88
C LYS A 133 -8.21 -12.49 24.75
N LYS A 134 -7.52 -13.47 24.16
CA LYS A 134 -6.58 -14.36 24.87
C LYS A 134 -5.35 -13.62 25.40
N THR A 135 -4.86 -12.57 24.72
CA THR A 135 -3.75 -11.74 25.22
C THR A 135 -4.17 -10.75 26.31
N GLY A 136 -5.48 -10.57 26.52
CA GLY A 136 -6.02 -9.59 27.46
C GLY A 136 -5.93 -8.14 26.97
N LYS A 137 -5.59 -7.93 25.69
CA LYS A 137 -5.58 -6.61 25.05
C LYS A 137 -6.96 -6.21 24.55
N HIS A 138 -7.11 -4.96 24.13
CA HIS A 138 -8.40 -4.39 23.73
C HIS A 138 -8.73 -4.76 22.28
N ALA A 139 -9.84 -5.48 22.10
CA ALA A 139 -10.35 -5.87 20.78
C ALA A 139 -11.35 -4.82 20.26
N GLN A 140 -10.90 -3.93 19.37
CA GLN A 140 -11.77 -2.97 18.71
C GLN A 140 -12.21 -3.50 17.35
N ALA A 141 -13.48 -3.88 17.22
CA ALA A 141 -14.01 -4.38 15.95
C ALA A 141 -14.55 -3.25 15.08
N CYS A 142 -14.32 -3.33 13.76
CA CYS A 142 -14.74 -2.30 12.83
C CYS A 142 -16.01 -2.67 12.07
N VAL A 143 -16.89 -1.68 11.91
CA VAL A 143 -17.89 -1.62 10.85
C VAL A 143 -17.32 -0.75 9.73
N VAL A 144 -16.99 -1.36 8.59
CA VAL A 144 -16.52 -0.62 7.41
C VAL A 144 -17.70 0.07 6.75
N TYR A 145 -17.65 1.39 6.68
CA TYR A 145 -18.73 2.21 6.15
C TYR A 145 -18.63 2.35 4.62
N THR A 146 -19.78 2.27 3.95
CA THR A 146 -19.91 2.55 2.52
C THR A 146 -21.35 2.86 2.15
N ILE A 147 -21.61 3.33 0.92
CA ILE A 147 -22.96 3.65 0.46
C ILE A 147 -23.34 2.74 -0.71
N SER A 148 -24.38 1.93 -0.52
CA SER A 148 -25.00 1.16 -1.61
C SER A 148 -26.46 0.83 -1.25
N PRO A 149 -27.26 0.26 -2.18
CA PRO A 149 -28.63 -0.18 -1.88
C PRO A 149 -28.76 -1.18 -0.73
N VAL A 150 -27.67 -1.79 -0.30
CA VAL A 150 -27.61 -2.88 0.69
C VAL A 150 -27.13 -2.37 2.05
N HIS A 151 -26.29 -1.35 2.05
CA HIS A 151 -25.68 -0.80 3.25
C HIS A 151 -26.61 0.23 3.89
N THR A 152 -27.62 -0.31 4.58
CA THR A 152 -28.57 0.49 5.35
C THR A 152 -28.07 0.72 6.78
N MET A 153 -28.73 1.61 7.49
CA MET A 153 -28.48 1.84 8.91
C MET A 153 -28.63 0.54 9.73
N ASP A 154 -29.66 -0.26 9.45
CA ASP A 154 -29.89 -1.52 10.14
C ASP A 154 -28.79 -2.54 9.85
N HIS A 155 -28.30 -2.59 8.60
CA HIS A 155 -27.15 -3.44 8.25
C HIS A 155 -25.92 -3.13 9.11
N PHE A 156 -25.59 -1.84 9.28
CA PHE A 156 -24.45 -1.42 10.11
C PHE A 156 -24.64 -1.74 11.58
N VAL A 157 -25.84 -1.50 12.13
CA VAL A 157 -26.12 -1.77 13.53
C VAL A 157 -26.17 -3.27 13.81
N GLU A 158 -26.74 -4.08 12.92
CA GLU A 158 -26.75 -5.55 13.06
C GLU A 158 -25.33 -6.12 12.98
N THR A 159 -24.49 -5.59 12.07
CA THR A 159 -23.07 -5.95 12.02
C THR A 159 -22.39 -5.63 13.35
N ALA A 160 -22.59 -4.43 13.91
CA ALA A 160 -22.02 -4.05 15.19
C ALA A 160 -22.51 -4.93 16.37
N LEU A 161 -23.78 -5.33 16.38
CA LEU A 161 -24.34 -6.25 17.38
C LEU A 161 -23.65 -7.61 17.31
N ARG A 162 -23.45 -8.16 16.11
CA ARG A 162 -22.73 -9.43 15.93
C ARG A 162 -21.27 -9.33 16.36
N LEU A 163 -20.61 -8.20 16.09
CA LEU A 163 -19.23 -7.95 16.54
C LEU A 163 -19.13 -7.83 18.07
N ARG A 164 -20.11 -7.21 18.73
CA ARG A 164 -20.22 -7.23 20.20
C ARG A 164 -20.38 -8.65 20.71
N ASP A 165 -21.28 -9.43 20.12
CA ASP A 165 -21.54 -10.81 20.55
C ASP A 165 -20.32 -11.72 20.32
N MET A 166 -19.43 -11.38 19.37
CA MET A 166 -18.11 -11.99 19.17
C MET A 166 -17.07 -11.60 20.25
N GLY A 167 -17.36 -10.61 21.10
CA GLY A 167 -16.53 -10.21 22.23
C GLY A 167 -15.75 -8.90 22.02
N ALA A 168 -16.17 -8.03 21.10
CA ALA A 168 -15.55 -6.71 20.96
C ALA A 168 -15.65 -5.86 22.24
N ASP A 169 -14.58 -5.14 22.55
CA ASP A 169 -14.51 -4.20 23.68
C ASP A 169 -14.96 -2.78 23.28
N SER A 170 -14.90 -2.46 21.99
CA SER A 170 -15.42 -1.22 21.39
C SER A 170 -15.71 -1.43 19.90
N ILE A 171 -16.56 -0.59 19.33
CA ILE A 171 -16.83 -0.58 17.89
C ILE A 171 -16.19 0.65 17.25
N CYS A 172 -15.50 0.46 16.13
CA CYS A 172 -15.01 1.53 15.29
C CYS A 172 -15.86 1.64 14.01
N ILE A 173 -16.40 2.81 13.71
CA ILE A 173 -16.97 3.11 12.40
C ILE A 173 -15.80 3.54 11.51
N LYS A 174 -15.47 2.72 10.50
CA LYS A 174 -14.34 2.99 9.60
C LYS A 174 -14.84 3.49 8.25
N ASP A 175 -14.85 4.81 8.09
CA ASP A 175 -15.14 5.51 6.84
C ASP A 175 -13.85 5.87 6.09
N MET A 176 -13.27 4.86 5.43
CA MET A 176 -11.99 4.96 4.71
C MET A 176 -12.03 5.93 3.52
N ALA A 177 -13.22 6.17 2.96
CA ALA A 177 -13.41 6.97 1.76
C ALA A 177 -13.99 8.37 2.04
N GLY A 178 -14.21 8.73 3.31
CA GLY A 178 -14.76 10.04 3.68
C GLY A 178 -16.18 10.28 3.17
N LEU A 179 -17.00 9.22 3.11
CA LEU A 179 -18.37 9.22 2.58
C LEU A 179 -19.42 9.53 3.65
N LEU A 180 -19.07 9.45 4.93
CA LEU A 180 -20.02 9.60 6.01
C LEU A 180 -20.47 11.05 6.13
N SER A 181 -21.70 11.33 5.69
CA SER A 181 -22.29 12.67 5.82
C SER A 181 -22.65 13.00 7.28
N PRO A 182 -22.70 14.29 7.66
CA PRO A 182 -22.85 14.66 9.07
C PRO A 182 -24.13 14.14 9.75
N TYR A 183 -25.27 14.20 9.06
CA TYR A 183 -26.54 13.73 9.64
C TYR A 183 -26.60 12.20 9.73
N VAL A 184 -26.03 11.49 8.75
CA VAL A 184 -25.89 10.03 8.83
C VAL A 184 -24.93 9.64 9.96
N SER A 185 -23.86 10.41 10.18
CA SER A 185 -22.95 10.24 11.32
C SER A 185 -23.70 10.34 12.65
N TYR A 186 -24.52 11.39 12.81
CA TYR A 186 -25.35 11.56 14.01
C TYR A 186 -26.27 10.35 14.24
N ASP A 187 -27.04 9.97 13.21
CA ASP A 187 -28.04 8.90 13.33
C ASP A 187 -27.39 7.53 13.59
N LEU A 188 -26.28 7.24 12.90
CA LEU A 188 -25.55 5.98 13.06
C LEU A 188 -24.93 5.85 14.44
N VAL A 189 -24.20 6.87 14.90
CA VAL A 189 -23.59 6.86 16.23
C VAL A 189 -24.67 6.73 17.30
N ARG A 190 -25.76 7.50 17.19
CA ARG A 190 -26.87 7.43 18.14
C ARG A 190 -27.44 6.01 18.23
N GLN A 191 -27.75 5.39 17.10
CA GLN A 191 -28.30 4.04 17.09
C GLN A 191 -27.33 2.99 17.63
N LEU A 192 -26.04 3.11 17.32
CA LEU A 192 -25.01 2.22 17.86
C LEU A 192 -24.90 2.38 19.39
N LYS A 193 -24.91 3.61 19.91
CA LYS A 193 -24.89 3.87 21.35
C LYS A 193 -26.11 3.31 22.06
N GLU A 194 -27.30 3.45 21.46
CA GLU A 194 -28.56 2.95 22.03
C GLU A 194 -28.65 1.41 22.01
N ARG A 195 -28.17 0.74 20.94
CA ARG A 195 -28.41 -0.70 20.74
C ARG A 195 -27.23 -1.60 21.10
N VAL A 196 -25.99 -1.15 20.89
CA VAL A 196 -24.80 -2.00 21.06
C VAL A 196 -24.32 -1.98 22.51
N GLY A 197 -24.29 -0.81 23.15
CA GLY A 197 -23.85 -0.66 24.55
C GLY A 197 -22.33 -0.72 24.76
N LEU A 198 -21.54 -0.63 23.69
CA LEU A 198 -20.07 -0.52 23.73
C LEU A 198 -19.61 0.91 23.42
N PRO A 199 -18.37 1.29 23.81
CA PRO A 199 -17.73 2.51 23.32
C PRO A 199 -17.66 2.53 21.80
N ILE A 200 -17.90 3.70 21.21
CA ILE A 200 -17.88 3.93 19.77
C ILE A 200 -16.74 4.88 19.42
N GLN A 201 -15.93 4.48 18.45
CA GLN A 201 -14.87 5.30 17.87
C GLN A 201 -15.20 5.62 16.42
N LEU A 202 -15.08 6.90 16.02
CA LEU A 202 -15.27 7.32 14.64
C LEU A 202 -13.91 7.53 13.96
N HIS A 203 -13.70 6.81 12.87
CA HIS A 203 -12.59 7.00 11.95
C HIS A 203 -13.13 7.44 10.59
N THR A 204 -12.74 8.63 10.11
CA THR A 204 -13.15 9.15 8.80
C THR A 204 -12.02 9.94 8.14
N HIS A 205 -11.93 9.83 6.82
CA HIS A 205 -10.98 10.58 6.00
C HIS A 205 -11.59 11.92 5.52
N TYR A 206 -10.74 12.91 5.27
CA TYR A 206 -11.11 14.29 4.94
C TYR A 206 -11.28 14.53 3.43
N ILE A 207 -11.23 13.50 2.59
CA ILE A 207 -11.08 13.64 1.13
C ILE A 207 -12.14 14.56 0.51
N GLY A 208 -13.40 14.42 0.92
CA GLY A 208 -14.52 15.26 0.46
C GLY A 208 -14.86 16.45 1.38
N GLY A 209 -14.06 16.72 2.40
CA GLY A 209 -14.23 17.87 3.31
C GLY A 209 -15.35 17.73 4.37
N LEU A 210 -16.03 16.59 4.46
CA LEU A 210 -17.13 16.38 5.42
C LEU A 210 -16.67 15.96 6.81
N ALA A 211 -15.46 15.40 6.94
CA ALA A 211 -15.00 14.72 8.15
C ALA A 211 -15.12 15.56 9.43
N VAL A 212 -14.71 16.84 9.43
CA VAL A 212 -14.82 17.70 10.63
C VAL A 212 -16.27 17.80 11.08
N VAL A 213 -17.20 18.10 10.18
CA VAL A 213 -18.62 18.27 10.53
C VAL A 213 -19.24 16.93 10.96
N SER A 214 -18.84 15.82 10.32
CA SER A 214 -19.26 14.48 10.70
C SER A 214 -18.75 14.06 12.10
N CYS A 215 -17.55 14.49 12.48
CA CYS A 215 -16.99 14.33 13.82
C CYS A 215 -17.76 15.13 14.86
N ILE A 216 -18.11 16.39 14.59
CA ILE A 216 -18.95 17.20 15.51
C ILE A 216 -20.33 16.57 15.69
N LYS A 217 -20.97 16.12 14.60
CA LYS A 217 -22.26 15.41 14.68
C LYS A 217 -22.18 14.08 15.40
N ALA A 218 -21.07 13.35 15.29
CA ALA A 218 -20.82 12.16 16.09
C ALA A 218 -20.68 12.49 17.59
N ALA A 219 -19.99 13.59 17.93
CA ALA A 219 -19.90 14.06 19.32
C ALA A 219 -21.27 14.40 19.90
N GLU A 220 -22.10 15.14 19.16
CA GLU A 220 -23.48 15.45 19.55
C GLU A 220 -24.35 14.18 19.74
N ALA A 221 -24.05 13.10 19.02
CA ALA A 221 -24.72 11.81 19.14
C ALA A 221 -24.14 10.89 20.23
N GLY A 222 -23.03 11.30 20.88
CA GLY A 222 -22.41 10.57 21.98
C GLY A 222 -21.33 9.57 21.58
N VAL A 223 -20.60 9.80 20.49
CA VAL A 223 -19.35 9.07 20.19
C VAL A 223 -18.35 9.23 21.34
N ASP A 224 -17.53 8.22 21.61
CA ASP A 224 -16.58 8.25 22.73
C ASP A 224 -15.18 8.70 22.29
N VAL A 225 -14.78 8.34 21.07
CA VAL A 225 -13.44 8.60 20.52
C VAL A 225 -13.51 9.04 19.06
N ILE A 226 -12.65 9.97 18.66
CA ILE A 226 -12.51 10.42 17.27
C ILE A 226 -11.05 10.29 16.84
N ASP A 227 -10.83 9.79 15.63
CA ASP A 227 -9.51 9.76 15.01
C ASP A 227 -9.18 11.10 14.35
N THR A 228 -7.97 11.57 14.58
CA THR A 228 -7.43 12.82 14.01
C THR A 228 -5.97 12.66 13.64
N ALA A 229 -5.44 13.56 12.82
CA ALA A 229 -4.00 13.68 12.58
C ALA A 229 -3.51 15.09 12.92
N SER A 230 -2.21 15.26 13.18
CA SER A 230 -1.61 16.58 13.30
C SER A 230 -1.67 17.33 11.95
N VAL A 231 -1.86 18.66 12.00
CA VAL A 231 -2.14 19.49 10.82
C VAL A 231 -1.20 19.28 9.60
N PRO A 232 0.12 19.00 9.72
CA PRO A 232 0.97 18.76 8.54
C PRO A 232 0.64 17.46 7.81
N MET A 233 0.02 16.50 8.50
CA MET A 233 -0.39 15.20 7.98
C MET A 233 -1.91 15.01 7.96
N ALA A 234 -2.70 16.07 8.15
CA ALA A 234 -4.15 16.04 8.05
C ALA A 234 -4.63 16.44 6.64
N PHE A 235 -5.96 16.52 6.48
CA PHE A 235 -6.66 16.95 5.25
C PHE A 235 -6.47 16.01 4.04
N GLY A 236 -7.15 16.33 2.93
CA GLY A 236 -7.12 15.54 1.70
C GLY A 236 -7.43 14.08 1.99
N ASN A 237 -6.58 13.17 1.54
CA ASN A 237 -6.74 11.74 1.79
C ASN A 237 -6.49 11.30 3.25
N SER A 238 -6.16 12.21 4.17
CA SER A 238 -5.89 11.89 5.58
C SER A 238 -7.07 12.23 6.50
N GLN A 239 -6.88 12.12 7.81
CA GLN A 239 -7.88 12.41 8.86
C GLN A 239 -8.09 13.93 9.03
N PRO A 240 -9.18 14.35 9.71
CA PRO A 240 -9.34 15.75 10.11
C PRO A 240 -8.21 16.17 11.08
N PRO A 241 -7.77 17.45 11.01
CA PRO A 241 -6.71 17.96 11.90
C PRO A 241 -7.17 18.01 13.36
N VAL A 242 -6.34 17.48 14.25
CA VAL A 242 -6.60 17.42 15.70
C VAL A 242 -6.84 18.82 16.28
N GLU A 243 -6.05 19.80 15.85
CA GLU A 243 -6.12 21.18 16.33
C GLU A 243 -7.47 21.82 16.03
N THR A 244 -8.06 21.47 14.87
CA THR A 244 -9.39 21.98 14.49
C THR A 244 -10.50 21.31 15.30
N ILE A 245 -10.43 19.99 15.51
CA ILE A 245 -11.41 19.27 16.32
C ILE A 245 -11.39 19.76 17.77
N VAL A 246 -10.20 19.86 18.36
CA VAL A 246 -10.03 20.37 19.74
C VAL A 246 -10.57 21.79 19.84
N ARG A 247 -10.22 22.68 18.91
CA ARG A 247 -10.73 24.06 18.93
C ARG A 247 -12.25 24.14 18.73
N ALA A 248 -12.83 23.27 17.89
CA ALA A 248 -14.26 23.24 17.62
C ALA A 248 -15.09 22.77 18.82
N LEU A 249 -14.54 21.85 19.64
CA LEU A 249 -15.20 21.33 20.84
C LEU A 249 -14.88 22.11 22.11
N GLN A 250 -13.90 23.02 22.09
CA GLN A 250 -13.44 23.77 23.25
C GLN A 250 -14.57 24.62 23.89
N GLY A 251 -14.74 24.49 25.20
CA GLY A 251 -15.79 25.17 25.97
C GLY A 251 -17.19 24.58 25.83
N SER A 252 -17.36 23.53 25.00
CA SER A 252 -18.62 22.78 24.91
C SER A 252 -18.68 21.64 25.96
N GLU A 253 -19.81 20.94 26.04
CA GLU A 253 -19.93 19.74 26.87
C GLU A 253 -19.06 18.56 26.40
N TRP A 254 -18.56 18.63 25.17
CA TRP A 254 -17.72 17.63 24.50
C TRP A 254 -16.23 17.98 24.50
N ASP A 255 -15.83 19.05 25.21
CA ASP A 255 -14.44 19.53 25.27
C ASP A 255 -13.46 18.38 25.57
N THR A 256 -12.44 18.24 24.72
CA THR A 256 -11.45 17.16 24.80
C THR A 256 -10.51 17.35 25.98
N GLY A 257 -10.29 18.59 26.42
CA GLY A 257 -9.30 18.97 27.42
C GLY A 257 -7.85 18.91 26.95
N LEU A 258 -7.59 18.72 25.65
CA LEU A 258 -6.24 18.76 25.09
C LEU A 258 -5.77 20.20 24.93
N ASP A 259 -4.49 20.45 25.21
CA ASP A 259 -3.90 21.78 25.09
C ASP A 259 -3.45 22.07 23.65
N LEU A 260 -3.93 23.18 23.08
CA LEU A 260 -3.60 23.55 21.69
C LEU A 260 -2.14 23.92 21.50
N HIS A 261 -1.46 24.46 22.52
CA HIS A 261 -0.05 24.81 22.43
C HIS A 261 0.82 23.55 22.26
N ASP A 262 0.57 22.52 23.07
CA ASP A 262 1.27 21.24 22.96
C ASP A 262 1.03 20.57 21.60
N LEU A 263 -0.20 20.68 21.06
CA LEU A 263 -0.53 20.18 19.72
C LEU A 263 0.22 20.92 18.61
N PHE A 264 0.32 22.26 18.69
CA PHE A 264 1.10 23.03 17.71
C PHE A 264 2.60 22.75 17.80
N ASP A 265 3.11 22.43 18.99
CA ASP A 265 4.49 22.01 19.18
C ASP A 265 4.81 20.69 18.47
N ILE A 266 3.89 19.72 18.52
CA ILE A 266 3.97 18.48 17.76
C ILE A 266 3.85 18.75 16.26
N ALA A 267 2.91 19.61 15.87
CA ALA A 267 2.74 20.00 14.47
C ALA A 267 4.00 20.66 13.89
N ASN A 268 4.73 21.44 14.67
CA ASN A 268 5.97 22.07 14.22
C ASN A 268 7.04 21.03 13.88
N HIS A 269 7.17 19.94 14.65
CA HIS A 269 8.07 18.82 14.31
C HIS A 269 7.73 18.24 12.95
N PHE A 270 6.46 17.86 12.76
CA PHE A 270 6.02 17.25 11.51
C PHE A 270 6.07 18.22 10.32
N GLU A 271 5.87 19.51 10.52
CA GLU A 271 6.01 20.51 9.45
C GLU A 271 7.47 20.70 9.02
N MET A 272 8.41 20.68 9.97
CA MET A 272 9.84 20.72 9.66
C MET A 272 10.25 19.47 8.89
N LEU A 273 9.84 18.30 9.36
CA LEU A 273 10.08 17.03 8.67
C LEU A 273 9.53 17.06 7.24
N ARG A 274 8.27 17.49 7.09
CA ARG A 274 7.60 17.59 5.78
C ARG A 274 8.40 18.46 4.81
N LYS A 275 8.85 19.64 5.26
CA LYS A 275 9.67 20.55 4.43
C LYS A 275 11.02 19.94 4.09
N HIS A 276 11.69 19.34 5.07
CA HIS A 276 13.03 18.77 4.91
C HIS A 276 13.05 17.60 3.93
N LYS A 277 12.05 16.70 4.01
CA LYS A 277 11.95 15.50 3.16
C LYS A 277 11.16 15.74 1.86
N GLY A 278 10.68 16.96 1.62
CA GLY A 278 9.89 17.28 0.42
C GLY A 278 8.51 16.65 0.39
N PHE A 279 7.94 16.29 1.55
CA PHE A 279 6.61 15.69 1.61
C PHE A 279 5.49 16.70 1.32
N GLU A 280 4.39 16.23 0.72
CA GLU A 280 3.24 17.06 0.38
C GLU A 280 2.29 17.26 1.57
N ARG A 281 1.48 18.32 1.51
CA ARG A 281 0.34 18.51 2.41
C ARG A 281 -0.90 17.82 1.85
N GLY A 282 -1.80 17.40 2.74
CA GLY A 282 -3.13 16.98 2.33
C GLY A 282 -3.90 18.13 1.68
N VAL A 283 -4.39 17.89 0.46
CA VAL A 283 -5.23 18.83 -0.29
C VAL A 283 -6.43 18.07 -0.84
N THR A 284 -7.60 18.68 -0.79
CA THR A 284 -8.80 18.20 -1.48
C THR A 284 -8.88 18.85 -2.85
N ARG A 285 -8.71 18.06 -3.91
CA ARG A 285 -8.79 18.49 -5.32
C ARG A 285 -10.21 18.26 -5.86
N ILE A 286 -10.50 18.82 -7.04
CA ILE A 286 -11.79 18.57 -7.72
C ILE A 286 -11.98 17.09 -8.03
N SER A 287 -10.92 16.41 -8.46
CA SER A 287 -10.91 14.96 -8.70
C SER A 287 -11.27 14.17 -7.43
N ASP A 288 -10.81 14.63 -6.28
CA ASP A 288 -11.06 13.98 -4.99
C ASP A 288 -12.51 14.18 -4.56
N MET A 289 -13.08 15.37 -4.78
CA MET A 289 -14.49 15.67 -4.48
C MET A 289 -15.48 14.83 -5.31
N LYS A 290 -15.08 14.34 -6.48
CA LYS A 290 -15.89 13.42 -7.28
C LYS A 290 -16.13 12.07 -6.59
N VAL A 291 -15.44 11.77 -5.47
CA VAL A 291 -15.76 10.63 -4.59
C VAL A 291 -17.24 10.61 -4.17
N PHE A 292 -17.93 11.74 -4.10
CA PHE A 292 -19.37 11.77 -3.79
C PHE A 292 -20.26 11.23 -4.92
N GLU A 293 -19.74 11.22 -6.15
CA GLU A 293 -20.44 10.72 -7.33
C GLU A 293 -20.13 9.23 -7.54
N HIS A 294 -18.84 8.88 -7.67
CA HIS A 294 -18.42 7.53 -8.03
C HIS A 294 -18.00 6.65 -6.84
N GLN A 295 -17.86 7.22 -5.63
CA GLN A 295 -17.45 6.53 -4.38
C GLN A 295 -16.07 5.84 -4.44
N VAL A 296 -15.21 6.25 -5.38
CA VAL A 296 -13.86 5.70 -5.57
C VAL A 296 -12.91 6.51 -4.69
N PRO A 297 -12.19 5.88 -3.74
CA PRO A 297 -11.23 6.58 -2.90
C PRO A 297 -10.15 7.29 -3.72
N GLY A 298 -9.66 8.45 -3.26
CA GLY A 298 -8.71 9.28 -4.02
C GLY A 298 -7.43 8.55 -4.45
N GLY A 299 -6.83 7.76 -3.55
CA GLY A 299 -5.64 6.96 -3.87
C GLY A 299 -5.91 5.86 -4.93
N MET A 300 -7.16 5.41 -5.07
CA MET A 300 -7.55 4.49 -6.14
C MET A 300 -7.68 5.23 -7.47
N ILE A 301 -8.21 6.46 -7.49
CA ILE A 301 -8.31 7.27 -8.72
C ILE A 301 -6.92 7.56 -9.30
N SER A 302 -5.95 8.00 -8.48
CA SER A 302 -4.59 8.28 -8.96
C SER A 302 -3.93 7.05 -9.56
N ASN A 303 -4.15 5.87 -8.97
CA ASN A 303 -3.66 4.60 -9.50
C ASN A 303 -4.34 4.26 -10.84
N LEU A 304 -5.66 4.41 -10.94
CA LEU A 304 -6.40 4.18 -12.19
C LEU A 304 -5.93 5.11 -13.32
N VAL A 305 -5.65 6.38 -13.01
CA VAL A 305 -5.11 7.34 -13.98
C VAL A 305 -3.74 6.90 -14.48
N SER A 306 -2.82 6.54 -13.58
CA SER A 306 -1.49 6.03 -13.94
C SER A 306 -1.59 4.76 -14.81
N GLN A 307 -2.49 3.85 -14.46
CA GLN A 307 -2.72 2.63 -15.24
C GLN A 307 -3.24 2.96 -16.65
N LEU A 308 -4.17 3.90 -16.78
CA LEU A 308 -4.65 4.32 -18.10
C LEU A 308 -3.57 5.05 -18.91
N GLU A 309 -2.68 5.82 -18.27
CA GLU A 309 -1.54 6.45 -18.92
C GLU A 309 -0.55 5.42 -19.47
N GLU A 310 -0.20 4.40 -18.68
CA GLU A 310 0.63 3.26 -19.11
C GLU A 310 0.02 2.53 -20.32
N GLN A 311 -1.31 2.39 -20.34
CA GLN A 311 -2.05 1.79 -21.46
C GLN A 311 -2.33 2.77 -22.61
N LYS A 312 -1.78 4.00 -22.57
CA LYS A 312 -2.01 5.07 -23.57
C LYS A 312 -3.51 5.38 -23.79
N ALA A 313 -4.33 5.18 -22.74
CA ALA A 313 -5.79 5.22 -22.74
C ALA A 313 -6.38 6.27 -21.77
N SER A 314 -5.61 7.28 -21.35
CA SER A 314 -6.05 8.31 -20.39
C SER A 314 -7.33 9.04 -20.78
N HIS A 315 -7.63 9.15 -22.08
CA HIS A 315 -8.85 9.76 -22.61
C HIS A 315 -10.13 8.98 -22.26
N ARG A 316 -10.02 7.74 -21.76
CA ARG A 316 -11.14 6.85 -21.40
C ARG A 316 -11.45 6.81 -19.91
N LEU A 317 -10.86 7.71 -19.11
CA LEU A 317 -11.06 7.76 -17.66
C LEU A 317 -12.55 7.85 -17.27
N ASP A 318 -13.32 8.68 -17.96
CA ASP A 318 -14.76 8.85 -17.65
C ASP A 318 -15.54 7.54 -17.89
N GLU A 319 -15.22 6.78 -18.96
CA GLU A 319 -15.81 5.45 -19.19
C GLU A 319 -15.50 4.48 -18.04
N VAL A 320 -14.27 4.51 -17.51
CA VAL A 320 -13.86 3.67 -16.37
C VAL A 320 -14.62 4.06 -15.10
N LEU A 321 -14.77 5.37 -14.83
CA LEU A 321 -15.52 5.85 -13.67
C LEU A 321 -17.00 5.47 -13.73
N GLU A 322 -17.59 5.40 -14.93
CA GLU A 322 -18.96 4.90 -15.14
C GLU A 322 -19.07 3.36 -15.03
N GLU A 323 -18.00 2.63 -15.33
CA GLU A 323 -17.98 1.16 -15.27
C GLU A 323 -17.77 0.62 -13.85
N ILE A 324 -16.98 1.30 -13.02
CA ILE A 324 -16.72 0.92 -11.62
C ILE A 324 -18.01 0.61 -10.82
N PRO A 325 -19.04 1.47 -10.77
CA PRO A 325 -20.26 1.17 -10.01
C PRO A 325 -21.03 -0.04 -10.58
N LYS A 326 -20.92 -0.33 -11.87
CA LYS A 326 -21.53 -1.51 -12.51
C LYS A 326 -20.80 -2.78 -12.09
N VAL A 327 -19.47 -2.79 -12.15
CA VAL A 327 -18.64 -3.91 -11.68
C VAL A 327 -18.84 -4.14 -10.18
N ARG A 328 -18.88 -3.08 -9.39
CA ARG A 328 -19.15 -3.15 -7.95
C ARG A 328 -20.51 -3.77 -7.66
N LYS A 329 -21.55 -3.42 -8.42
CA LYS A 329 -22.89 -4.02 -8.30
C LYS A 329 -22.85 -5.51 -8.62
N ASP A 330 -22.25 -5.87 -9.75
CA ASP A 330 -22.18 -7.26 -10.21
C ASP A 330 -21.44 -8.15 -9.21
N LEU A 331 -20.40 -7.61 -8.57
CA LEU A 331 -19.60 -8.29 -7.55
C LEU A 331 -20.20 -8.19 -6.13
N GLY A 332 -21.48 -7.86 -5.99
CA GLY A 332 -22.21 -7.96 -4.72
C GLY A 332 -22.03 -6.77 -3.78
N TYR A 333 -21.73 -5.59 -4.32
CA TYR A 333 -21.57 -4.32 -3.60
C TYR A 333 -20.49 -4.29 -2.50
N PRO A 334 -19.27 -4.83 -2.69
CA PRO A 334 -18.24 -4.72 -1.66
C PRO A 334 -17.95 -3.25 -1.30
N PRO A 335 -17.66 -2.92 -0.02
CA PRO A 335 -17.01 -1.66 0.34
C PRO A 335 -15.71 -1.51 -0.46
N LEU A 336 -15.43 -0.33 -1.03
CA LEU A 336 -14.21 -0.12 -1.84
C LEU A 336 -13.02 0.21 -0.94
N VAL A 337 -12.45 -0.82 -0.32
CA VAL A 337 -11.23 -0.75 0.50
C VAL A 337 -10.25 -1.83 0.05
N THR A 338 -8.96 -1.66 0.27
CA THR A 338 -7.96 -2.69 -0.10
C THR A 338 -8.32 -4.04 0.53
N PRO A 339 -8.34 -5.14 -0.25
CA PRO A 339 -7.95 -5.25 -1.67
C PRO A 339 -9.08 -5.03 -2.69
N THR A 340 -10.35 -5.00 -2.27
CA THR A 340 -11.52 -4.95 -3.16
C THR A 340 -11.53 -3.72 -4.07
N SER A 341 -11.04 -2.56 -3.63
CA SER A 341 -10.92 -1.35 -4.47
C SER A 341 -10.12 -1.63 -5.75
N GLN A 342 -8.98 -2.32 -5.64
CA GLN A 342 -8.12 -2.67 -6.76
C GLN A 342 -8.78 -3.68 -7.68
N ILE A 343 -9.45 -4.69 -7.11
CA ILE A 343 -10.19 -5.73 -7.85
C ILE A 343 -11.28 -5.09 -8.72
N ILE A 344 -12.12 -4.22 -8.13
CA ILE A 344 -13.19 -3.52 -8.87
C ILE A 344 -12.60 -2.56 -9.91
N GLY A 345 -11.58 -1.78 -9.52
CA GLY A 345 -10.95 -0.79 -10.40
C GLY A 345 -10.34 -1.41 -11.64
N THR A 346 -9.48 -2.42 -11.46
CA THR A 346 -8.80 -3.06 -12.59
C THR A 346 -9.78 -3.79 -13.49
N GLN A 347 -10.78 -4.49 -12.94
CA GLN A 347 -11.80 -5.11 -13.79
C GLN A 347 -12.60 -4.08 -14.60
N ALA A 348 -12.87 -2.89 -14.03
CA ALA A 348 -13.52 -1.81 -14.77
C ALA A 348 -12.65 -1.28 -15.92
N VAL A 349 -11.35 -1.08 -15.68
CA VAL A 349 -10.39 -0.71 -16.75
C VAL A 349 -10.38 -1.77 -17.85
N LEU A 350 -10.27 -3.05 -17.49
CA LEU A 350 -10.26 -4.14 -18.47
C LEU A 350 -11.56 -4.23 -19.28
N ASN A 351 -12.72 -4.08 -18.64
CA ASN A 351 -14.01 -4.04 -19.33
C ASN A 351 -14.05 -2.92 -20.38
N VAL A 352 -13.52 -1.75 -20.03
CA VAL A 352 -13.46 -0.58 -20.93
C VAL A 352 -12.46 -0.84 -22.06
N LEU A 353 -11.22 -1.23 -21.76
CA LEU A 353 -10.18 -1.49 -22.76
C LEU A 353 -10.59 -2.58 -23.75
N MET A 354 -11.23 -3.65 -23.29
CA MET A 354 -11.66 -4.76 -24.13
C MET A 354 -12.95 -4.49 -24.92
N GLY A 355 -13.69 -3.43 -24.58
CA GLY A 355 -14.99 -3.12 -25.18
C GLY A 355 -16.10 -4.13 -24.84
N GLU A 356 -15.82 -5.10 -23.97
CA GLU A 356 -16.76 -6.12 -23.52
C GLU A 356 -16.53 -6.46 -22.03
N ARG A 357 -17.61 -6.43 -21.24
CA ARG A 357 -17.55 -6.70 -19.79
C ARG A 357 -17.16 -8.16 -19.51
N TYR A 358 -16.16 -8.37 -18.65
CA TYR A 358 -15.66 -9.67 -18.22
C TYR A 358 -15.14 -10.57 -19.34
N LYS A 359 -14.73 -10.00 -20.49
CA LYS A 359 -14.01 -10.76 -21.54
C LYS A 359 -12.69 -11.30 -21.00
N LEU A 360 -12.00 -10.48 -20.21
CA LEU A 360 -10.80 -10.85 -19.48
C LEU A 360 -10.99 -10.57 -17.99
N CYS A 361 -10.69 -11.57 -17.17
CA CYS A 361 -10.82 -11.50 -15.71
C CYS A 361 -9.50 -11.89 -15.04
N PRO A 362 -8.84 -10.98 -14.31
CA PRO A 362 -7.65 -11.28 -13.51
C PRO A 362 -7.91 -12.38 -12.47
N GLY A 363 -6.85 -13.06 -12.05
CA GLY A 363 -6.93 -14.12 -11.04
C GLY A 363 -7.61 -13.68 -9.75
N GLU A 364 -7.33 -12.45 -9.28
CA GLU A 364 -7.88 -11.89 -8.06
C GLU A 364 -9.39 -11.63 -8.15
N VAL A 365 -9.90 -11.28 -9.34
CA VAL A 365 -11.35 -11.15 -9.58
C VAL A 365 -12.00 -12.52 -9.54
N LYS A 366 -11.37 -13.54 -10.16
CA LYS A 366 -11.85 -14.92 -10.08
C LYS A 366 -11.85 -15.43 -8.63
N ASP A 367 -10.79 -15.18 -7.87
CA ASP A 367 -10.67 -15.59 -6.47
C ASP A 367 -11.68 -14.90 -5.56
N TYR A 368 -12.00 -13.63 -5.83
CA TYR A 368 -13.12 -12.95 -5.20
C TYR A 368 -14.43 -13.67 -5.46
N VAL A 369 -14.74 -14.02 -6.71
CA VAL A 369 -15.97 -14.72 -7.09
C VAL A 369 -16.01 -16.14 -6.53
N ARG A 370 -14.86 -16.84 -6.47
CA ARG A 370 -14.73 -18.15 -5.80
C ARG A 370 -14.96 -18.08 -4.29
N GLY A 371 -14.88 -16.90 -3.69
CA GLY A 371 -15.13 -16.65 -2.27
C GLY A 371 -13.86 -16.63 -1.40
N TYR A 372 -12.66 -16.63 -1.99
CA TYR A 372 -11.39 -16.68 -1.24
C TYR A 372 -11.07 -15.42 -0.43
N TYR A 373 -11.76 -14.31 -0.71
CA TYR A 373 -11.69 -13.08 0.09
C TYR A 373 -12.77 -13.01 1.18
N GLY A 374 -13.69 -13.97 1.22
CA GLY A 374 -14.87 -13.96 2.08
C GLY A 374 -16.17 -13.77 1.32
N LYS A 375 -17.27 -13.62 2.06
CA LYS A 375 -18.61 -13.51 1.50
C LYS A 375 -18.94 -12.04 1.17
N PRO A 376 -19.31 -11.72 -0.07
CA PRO A 376 -19.77 -10.38 -0.43
C PRO A 376 -21.08 -10.01 0.29
N PRO A 377 -21.38 -8.70 0.47
CA PRO A 377 -22.62 -8.25 1.10
C PRO A 377 -23.89 -8.81 0.44
N VAL A 378 -23.85 -9.04 -0.88
CA VAL A 378 -24.93 -9.66 -1.65
C VAL A 378 -24.39 -10.81 -2.49
N HIS A 379 -25.24 -11.81 -2.73
CA HIS A 379 -24.99 -12.89 -3.67
C HIS A 379 -24.62 -12.35 -5.06
N ILE A 380 -23.53 -12.87 -5.62
CA ILE A 380 -23.11 -12.58 -7.00
C ILE A 380 -24.01 -13.40 -7.92
N GLY A 381 -24.69 -12.74 -8.87
CA GLY A 381 -25.65 -13.40 -9.75
C GLY A 381 -25.02 -14.54 -10.55
N ASP A 382 -25.73 -15.66 -10.70
CA ASP A 382 -25.20 -16.89 -11.31
C ASP A 382 -24.67 -16.70 -12.74
N GLU A 383 -25.23 -15.75 -13.50
CA GLU A 383 -24.74 -15.36 -14.82
C GLU A 383 -23.34 -14.74 -14.75
N ILE A 384 -23.13 -13.79 -13.83
CA ILE A 384 -21.83 -13.15 -13.60
C ILE A 384 -20.82 -14.16 -13.08
N THR A 385 -21.22 -14.99 -12.11
CA THR A 385 -20.39 -16.09 -11.60
C THR A 385 -19.92 -17.00 -12.72
N ARG A 386 -20.84 -17.48 -13.58
CA ARG A 386 -20.49 -18.33 -14.73
C ARG A 386 -19.63 -17.60 -15.76
N LYS A 387 -19.85 -16.30 -15.98
CA LYS A 387 -19.02 -15.52 -16.92
C LYS A 387 -17.57 -15.38 -16.44
N ILE A 388 -17.34 -15.27 -15.13
CA ILE A 388 -16.00 -15.04 -14.57
C ILE A 388 -15.24 -16.35 -14.30
N ILE A 389 -15.90 -17.35 -13.72
CA ILE A 389 -15.26 -18.61 -13.27
C ILE A 389 -15.83 -19.87 -13.92
N GLY A 390 -16.76 -19.76 -14.87
CA GLY A 390 -17.36 -20.93 -15.52
C GLY A 390 -18.13 -21.82 -14.53
N ASP A 391 -17.79 -23.11 -14.53
CA ASP A 391 -18.39 -24.12 -13.66
C ASP A 391 -17.54 -24.43 -12.40
N GLU A 392 -16.51 -23.61 -12.14
CA GLU A 392 -15.70 -23.74 -10.93
C GLU A 392 -16.53 -23.55 -9.65
N GLN A 393 -16.13 -24.24 -8.57
CA GLN A 393 -16.88 -24.20 -7.32
C GLN A 393 -16.60 -22.94 -6.51
N VAL A 394 -17.67 -22.32 -6.01
CA VAL A 394 -17.62 -21.23 -5.03
C VAL A 394 -17.58 -21.83 -3.63
N ILE A 395 -16.58 -21.45 -2.83
CA ILE A 395 -16.46 -21.93 -1.45
C ILE A 395 -17.56 -21.31 -0.58
N THR A 396 -18.05 -22.07 0.40
CA THR A 396 -19.10 -21.61 1.33
C THR A 396 -18.60 -21.46 2.77
N VAL A 397 -17.44 -22.04 3.07
CA VAL A 397 -16.74 -21.96 4.36
C VAL A 397 -15.99 -20.63 4.50
N ARG A 398 -15.36 -20.38 5.66
CA ARG A 398 -14.42 -19.28 5.80
C ARG A 398 -13.14 -19.67 5.04
N PRO A 399 -12.52 -18.76 4.25
CA PRO A 399 -11.40 -19.17 3.38
C PRO A 399 -10.20 -19.75 4.14
N ALA A 400 -9.95 -19.28 5.37
CA ALA A 400 -8.88 -19.82 6.21
C ALA A 400 -9.11 -21.25 6.69
N ASP A 401 -10.34 -21.78 6.65
CA ASP A 401 -10.63 -23.18 6.99
C ASP A 401 -10.04 -24.16 5.96
N LEU A 402 -9.64 -23.65 4.78
CA LEU A 402 -9.00 -24.40 3.71
C LEU A 402 -7.47 -24.34 3.79
N LEU A 403 -6.91 -23.55 4.71
CA LEU A 403 -5.48 -23.33 4.83
C LEU A 403 -4.89 -24.26 5.90
N GLU A 404 -3.88 -25.03 5.50
CA GLU A 404 -3.11 -25.85 6.44
C GLU A 404 -2.26 -24.96 7.37
N PRO A 405 -2.08 -25.37 8.65
CA PRO A 405 -1.18 -24.69 9.58
C PRO A 405 0.22 -24.49 9.00
N ARG A 406 0.81 -23.31 9.21
CA ARG A 406 2.09 -22.93 8.56
C ARG A 406 3.21 -22.59 9.54
N TRP A 407 2.94 -22.46 10.84
CA TRP A 407 3.93 -22.00 11.82
C TRP A 407 5.17 -22.89 11.88
N GLU A 408 4.99 -24.20 12.05
CA GLU A 408 6.12 -25.14 12.15
C GLU A 408 6.93 -25.20 10.85
N LYS A 409 6.26 -25.10 9.69
CA LYS A 409 6.94 -25.01 8.40
C LYS A 409 7.75 -23.72 8.29
N ALA A 410 7.18 -22.57 8.68
CA ALA A 410 7.91 -21.30 8.67
C ALA A 410 9.13 -21.33 9.61
N LYS A 411 9.03 -21.98 10.77
CA LYS A 411 10.17 -22.23 11.66
C LYS A 411 11.26 -23.05 10.98
N GLN A 412 10.86 -24.13 10.30
CA GLN A 412 11.79 -24.98 9.57
C GLN A 412 12.47 -24.26 8.41
N ASP A 413 11.72 -23.49 7.61
CA ASP A 413 12.23 -22.74 6.46
C ASP A 413 13.22 -21.63 6.89
N MET A 414 13.06 -21.09 8.10
CA MET A 414 13.94 -20.06 8.69
C MET A 414 15.15 -20.62 9.45
N MET A 415 15.28 -21.95 9.58
CA MET A 415 16.45 -22.55 10.24
C MET A 415 17.75 -22.16 9.53
N GLY A 416 18.70 -21.62 10.30
CA GLY A 416 19.97 -21.11 9.77
C GLY A 416 19.92 -19.65 9.30
N ILE A 417 18.74 -19.03 9.26
CA ILE A 417 18.57 -17.59 9.03
C ILE A 417 18.28 -16.87 10.35
N SER A 418 17.19 -17.22 11.04
CA SER A 418 16.84 -16.67 12.35
C SER A 418 15.98 -17.63 13.16
N ASN A 419 16.15 -17.57 14.49
CA ASN A 419 15.32 -18.29 15.45
C ASN A 419 14.36 -17.36 16.22
N GLN A 420 14.34 -16.06 15.91
CA GLN A 420 13.43 -15.11 16.54
C GLN A 420 12.02 -15.27 15.96
N GLU A 421 11.00 -15.33 16.82
CA GLU A 421 9.62 -15.56 16.36
C GLU A 421 9.10 -14.40 15.51
N GLU A 422 9.53 -13.17 15.81
CA GLU A 422 9.29 -11.95 15.03
C GLU A 422 9.78 -12.10 13.58
N ASP A 423 11.01 -12.57 13.36
CA ASP A 423 11.56 -12.80 12.02
C ASP A 423 10.82 -13.90 11.26
N ILE A 424 10.46 -14.97 11.96
CA ILE A 424 9.71 -16.10 11.39
C ILE A 424 8.31 -15.64 10.97
N LEU A 425 7.66 -14.77 11.74
CA LEU A 425 6.40 -14.14 11.36
C LEU A 425 6.57 -13.21 10.15
N THR A 426 7.62 -12.37 10.13
CA THR A 426 7.92 -11.51 8.97
C THR A 426 8.10 -12.34 7.70
N TYR A 427 8.80 -13.48 7.78
CA TYR A 427 8.91 -14.45 6.69
C TYR A 427 7.57 -15.09 6.33
N ALA A 428 6.80 -15.57 7.31
CA ALA A 428 5.52 -16.22 7.05
C ALA A 428 4.54 -15.31 6.32
N LEU A 429 4.57 -14.01 6.62
CA LEU A 429 3.73 -13.00 6.00
C LEU A 429 4.25 -12.57 4.61
N PHE A 430 5.56 -12.36 4.46
CA PHE A 430 6.18 -11.81 3.26
C PHE A 430 7.46 -12.56 2.85
N PRO A 431 7.40 -13.84 2.43
CA PRO A 431 8.58 -14.71 2.32
C PRO A 431 9.71 -14.10 1.47
N GLN A 432 9.40 -13.66 0.25
CA GLN A 432 10.40 -13.13 -0.68
C GLN A 432 10.98 -11.78 -0.23
N VAL A 433 10.16 -10.93 0.39
CA VAL A 433 10.58 -9.61 0.85
C VAL A 433 11.43 -9.73 2.10
N ALA A 434 11.01 -10.60 3.03
CA ALA A 434 11.70 -10.89 4.27
C ALA A 434 13.09 -11.47 4.03
N LEU A 435 13.23 -12.45 3.12
CA LEU A 435 14.54 -13.03 2.80
C LEU A 435 15.51 -11.97 2.25
N LYS A 436 15.06 -11.12 1.33
CA LYS A 436 15.86 -10.00 0.81
C LYS A 436 16.23 -9.00 1.91
N PHE A 437 15.28 -8.69 2.80
CA PHE A 437 15.51 -7.79 3.93
C PHE A 437 16.54 -8.34 4.93
N PHE A 438 16.46 -9.63 5.27
CA PHE A 438 17.43 -10.27 6.17
C PHE A 438 18.83 -10.35 5.55
N GLU A 439 18.92 -10.61 4.25
CA GLU A 439 20.19 -10.55 3.52
C GLU A 439 20.80 -9.13 3.58
N TYR A 440 19.99 -8.10 3.31
CA TYR A 440 20.41 -6.71 3.42
C TYR A 440 20.92 -6.36 4.84
N GLN A 441 20.18 -6.75 5.88
CA GLN A 441 20.56 -6.51 7.28
C GLN A 441 21.88 -7.20 7.63
N LYS A 442 22.11 -8.42 7.14
CA LYS A 442 23.35 -9.15 7.36
C LYS A 442 24.55 -8.46 6.70
N ILE A 443 24.41 -8.02 5.44
CA ILE A 443 25.46 -7.28 4.73
C ILE A 443 25.77 -5.98 5.47
N ARG A 444 24.74 -5.22 5.85
CA ARG A 444 24.90 -3.95 6.57
C ARG A 444 25.60 -4.12 7.92
N ALA A 445 25.30 -5.20 8.65
CA ALA A 445 25.98 -5.52 9.91
C ALA A 445 27.47 -5.84 9.69
N GLN A 446 27.81 -6.57 8.63
CA GLN A 446 29.19 -6.91 8.28
C GLN A 446 30.00 -5.68 7.82
N ASP A 447 29.38 -4.76 7.09
CA ASP A 447 30.03 -3.50 6.68
C ASP A 447 30.32 -2.59 7.88
N MET A 448 29.46 -2.61 8.91
CA MET A 448 29.69 -1.87 10.16
C MET A 448 30.74 -2.51 11.07
N GLU A 449 31.00 -3.82 10.96
CA GLU A 449 32.10 -4.50 11.69
C GLU A 449 33.51 -4.12 11.16
N GLY A 450 33.59 -3.51 9.97
CA GLY A 450 34.85 -3.04 9.37
C GLY A 450 35.27 -1.61 9.73
N VAL A 451 34.42 -0.85 10.42
CA VAL A 451 34.68 0.54 10.81
C VAL A 451 34.92 0.59 12.32
N PRO A 452 36.12 0.96 12.81
CA PRO A 452 36.35 1.09 14.24
C PRO A 452 35.40 2.16 14.80
N GLN A 453 34.58 1.77 15.78
CA GLN A 453 33.73 2.70 16.51
C GLN A 453 34.61 3.67 17.28
N ILE A 454 34.62 4.94 16.87
CA ILE A 454 35.19 6.02 17.69
C ILE A 454 34.29 6.17 18.91
N THR A 455 34.83 5.89 20.09
CA THR A 455 34.10 6.13 21.34
C THR A 455 34.32 7.58 21.77
N PRO A 456 33.42 8.20 22.55
CA PRO A 456 33.60 9.56 23.08
C PRO A 456 34.86 9.77 23.95
N ALA A 457 35.66 8.72 24.18
CA ALA A 457 36.93 8.77 24.89
C ALA A 457 38.15 8.98 23.94
N ASP A 458 37.97 8.87 22.62
CA ASP A 458 39.09 8.79 21.67
C ASP A 458 39.56 10.13 21.09
N GLU A 459 39.01 11.27 21.52
CA GLU A 459 39.59 12.59 21.23
C GLU A 459 39.60 13.51 22.47
N LEU A 460 40.66 13.39 23.27
CA LEU A 460 41.09 14.43 24.21
C LEU A 460 42.60 14.65 24.02
N GLY A 461 42.93 15.37 22.95
CA GLY A 461 44.29 15.79 22.61
C GLY A 461 44.55 17.25 23.00
N GLN A 462 45.16 17.41 24.19
CA GLN A 462 46.02 18.51 24.67
C GLN A 462 45.51 19.97 24.71
N GLU A 463 45.49 20.50 25.94
CA GLU A 463 45.23 21.87 26.36
C GLU A 463 46.21 22.90 25.76
N LEU A 464 45.69 24.06 25.34
CA LEU A 464 46.45 25.27 25.04
C LEU A 464 46.48 26.19 26.28
N PRO A 465 47.58 26.92 26.59
CA PRO A 465 47.69 27.69 27.82
C PRO A 465 46.93 29.02 27.79
N ASP A 466 46.41 29.39 28.96
CA ASP A 466 45.68 30.63 29.28
C ASP A 466 46.38 31.94 28.89
N LEU A 467 45.61 32.89 28.36
CA LEU A 467 45.91 34.32 28.37
C LEU A 467 44.67 35.13 28.78
N GLN A 468 44.80 35.83 29.92
CA GLN A 468 43.82 36.76 30.49
C GLN A 468 43.94 38.18 29.89
N ASP A 469 42.79 38.87 29.90
CA ASP A 469 42.50 40.32 29.94
C ASP A 469 42.98 41.28 28.80
N GLU A 470 42.03 41.91 28.10
CA GLU A 470 41.59 43.32 28.30
C GLU A 470 40.68 43.84 27.16
N VAL A 471 39.80 44.78 27.52
CA VAL A 471 38.74 45.41 26.70
C VAL A 471 39.28 46.67 25.98
N VAL A 472 38.71 47.04 24.81
CA VAL A 472 38.28 48.42 24.39
C VAL A 472 38.47 48.77 22.89
N SER A 473 37.32 49.01 22.23
CA SER A 473 36.95 50.01 21.18
C SER A 473 37.41 49.99 19.70
N LYS A 474 36.36 50.14 18.86
CA LYS A 474 36.15 51.07 17.72
C LYS A 474 36.57 50.73 16.26
N SER A 475 35.51 50.73 15.43
CA SER A 475 35.33 51.25 14.07
C SER A 475 36.00 50.57 12.86
N VAL A 476 35.13 50.28 11.87
CA VAL A 476 35.38 49.74 10.51
C VAL A 476 36.00 50.80 9.58
N PRO A 477 36.91 50.42 8.65
CA PRO A 477 36.57 50.53 7.23
C PRO A 477 37.04 49.37 6.31
N ARG A 478 36.39 49.35 5.15
CA ARG A 478 36.36 48.40 4.01
C ARG A 478 37.66 47.84 3.42
N ALA A 479 37.51 46.59 2.96
CA ALA A 479 37.95 45.96 1.69
C ALA A 479 39.43 45.58 1.48
N ARG A 480 39.71 44.27 1.31
CA ARG A 480 39.91 43.61 0.01
C ARG A 480 40.19 42.12 0.17
N THR A 481 39.78 41.39 -0.85
CA THR A 481 40.02 39.99 -1.22
C THR A 481 41.42 39.46 -0.91
N ASN A 482 41.51 38.26 -0.31
CA ASN A 482 42.12 37.12 -0.98
C ASN A 482 41.84 35.79 -0.23
N SER A 483 41.61 34.80 -1.09
CA SER A 483 41.48 33.36 -0.89
C SER A 483 42.43 32.72 0.12
N VAL A 484 41.89 31.78 0.89
CA VAL A 484 42.64 30.60 1.36
C VAL A 484 41.84 29.37 0.94
N VAL A 485 42.38 28.65 -0.03
CA VAL A 485 41.99 27.29 -0.44
C VAL A 485 43.04 26.34 0.13
N ARG A 486 42.57 25.26 0.76
CA ARG A 486 43.09 23.88 0.83
C ARG A 486 42.49 23.23 2.08
N GLY A 487 41.88 22.05 2.03
CA GLY A 487 41.69 21.14 0.91
C GLY A 487 41.07 19.85 1.45
N ASP A 488 40.09 19.34 0.73
CA ASP A 488 39.82 17.92 0.47
C ASP A 488 38.80 17.94 -0.69
N ASP A 489 39.32 18.18 -1.90
CA ASP A 489 38.58 18.13 -3.17
C ASP A 489 38.65 16.70 -3.73
N GLU A 490 38.11 15.73 -2.99
CA GLU A 490 37.69 14.44 -3.54
C GLU A 490 36.16 14.37 -3.49
N MET A 491 35.53 14.10 -4.62
CA MET A 491 34.07 13.98 -4.70
C MET A 491 33.61 12.78 -3.87
N ASN A 492 32.95 13.04 -2.73
CA ASN A 492 32.49 12.00 -1.81
C ASN A 492 31.22 11.29 -2.35
N LEU A 493 31.01 10.04 -1.95
CA LEU A 493 29.85 9.19 -2.26
C LEU A 493 28.51 9.90 -2.04
N ASP A 494 28.43 10.85 -1.12
CA ASP A 494 27.21 11.61 -0.83
C ASP A 494 26.87 12.63 -1.92
N GLU A 495 27.86 13.28 -2.55
CA GLU A 495 27.63 14.17 -3.70
C GLU A 495 27.19 13.39 -4.95
N ILE A 496 27.74 12.18 -5.15
CA ILE A 496 27.31 11.28 -6.24
C ILE A 496 25.86 10.83 -6.01
N ARG A 497 25.48 10.51 -4.76
CA ARG A 497 24.09 10.17 -4.41
C ARG A 497 23.14 11.32 -4.65
N GLU A 498 23.52 12.55 -4.31
CA GLU A 498 22.71 13.74 -4.62
C GLU A 498 22.52 13.93 -6.13
N LEU A 499 23.57 13.73 -6.94
CA LEU A 499 23.48 13.80 -8.39
C LEU A 499 22.59 12.70 -8.99
N ILE A 500 22.65 11.48 -8.45
CA ILE A 500 21.76 10.38 -8.86
C ILE A 500 20.29 10.71 -8.52
N LEU A 501 20.03 11.23 -7.31
CA LEU A 501 18.69 11.65 -6.89
C LEU A 501 18.15 12.80 -7.77
N LEU A 502 18.99 13.75 -8.16
CA LEU A 502 18.64 14.85 -9.06
C LEU A 502 18.29 14.35 -10.48
N ILE A 503 18.99 13.34 -10.99
CA ILE A 503 18.69 12.71 -12.29
C ILE A 503 17.41 11.88 -12.22
N ASP A 504 17.15 11.19 -11.10
CA ASP A 504 15.91 10.42 -10.93
C ASP A 504 14.68 11.31 -10.82
N GLN A 505 14.80 12.47 -10.18
CA GLN A 505 13.73 13.47 -10.01
C GLN A 505 13.55 14.41 -11.21
N SER A 506 14.39 14.30 -12.24
CA SER A 506 14.30 15.10 -13.47
C SER A 506 14.07 14.26 -14.72
N SER A 507 13.75 14.93 -15.82
CA SER A 507 13.62 14.31 -17.16
C SER A 507 14.97 14.16 -17.87
N ILE A 508 16.09 14.32 -17.16
CA ILE A 508 17.44 14.28 -17.74
C ILE A 508 17.85 12.82 -17.93
N MET A 509 18.15 12.44 -19.17
CA MET A 509 18.57 11.09 -19.56
C MET A 509 20.04 10.80 -19.26
N GLU A 510 20.87 11.84 -19.36
CA GLU A 510 22.32 11.76 -19.23
C GLU A 510 22.83 13.08 -18.67
N LEU A 511 23.65 13.00 -17.64
CA LEU A 511 24.31 14.14 -17.01
C LEU A 511 25.81 13.89 -17.01
N GLU A 512 26.56 14.78 -17.64
CA GLU A 512 28.02 14.75 -17.64
C GLU A 512 28.55 15.99 -16.90
N VAL A 513 29.33 15.75 -15.85
CA VAL A 513 29.98 16.78 -15.04
C VAL A 513 31.48 16.66 -15.22
N GLU A 514 32.11 17.73 -15.72
CA GLU A 514 33.56 17.81 -15.92
C GLU A 514 34.14 18.96 -15.07
N ARG A 515 35.14 18.63 -14.25
CA ARG A 515 35.99 19.58 -13.52
C ARG A 515 37.45 19.26 -13.82
N GLU A 516 38.37 20.17 -13.44
CA GLU A 516 39.81 20.07 -13.79
C GLU A 516 40.45 18.70 -13.45
N ASP A 517 39.91 17.99 -12.46
CA ASP A 517 40.49 16.76 -11.91
C ASP A 517 39.65 15.48 -12.17
N PHE A 518 38.40 15.59 -12.63
CA PHE A 518 37.55 14.42 -12.91
C PHE A 518 36.40 14.68 -13.89
N LYS A 519 35.94 13.60 -14.52
CA LYS A 519 34.77 13.55 -15.40
C LYS A 519 33.81 12.47 -14.94
N VAL A 520 32.55 12.82 -14.66
CA VAL A 520 31.50 11.90 -14.22
C VAL A 520 30.36 11.93 -15.22
N SER A 521 30.03 10.77 -15.79
CA SER A 521 28.88 10.58 -16.67
C SER A 521 27.88 9.66 -15.98
N LEU A 522 26.68 10.18 -15.72
CA LEU A 522 25.55 9.46 -15.14
C LEU A 522 24.47 9.33 -16.20
N ARG A 523 24.09 8.10 -16.54
CA ARG A 523 23.08 7.82 -17.55
C ARG A 523 21.93 7.02 -16.95
N LYS A 524 20.72 7.56 -17.09
CA LYS A 524 19.49 6.87 -16.69
C LYS A 524 19.27 5.69 -17.66
N LYS A 525 19.14 4.48 -17.12
CA LYS A 525 19.04 3.26 -17.93
C LYS A 525 17.63 3.18 -18.52
N SER A 526 17.46 3.66 -19.75
CA SER A 526 16.29 3.34 -20.57
C SER A 526 16.45 1.92 -21.13
N SER A 527 15.50 1.03 -20.85
CA SER A 527 15.36 -0.22 -21.62
C SER A 527 14.89 0.15 -23.02
N GLY A 528 15.84 0.31 -23.94
CA GLY A 528 15.60 0.58 -25.35
C GLY A 528 16.85 0.22 -26.16
N LEU A 529 16.71 -0.80 -27.00
CA LEU A 529 17.73 -1.30 -27.91
C LEU A 529 18.25 -0.18 -28.84
N THR A 530 19.56 -0.07 -28.92
CA THR A 530 20.28 0.79 -29.86
C THR A 530 20.11 0.29 -31.29
N SER A 531 19.39 1.03 -32.13
CA SER A 531 19.49 0.93 -33.58
C SER A 531 20.67 1.79 -34.06
N SER A 532 21.79 1.16 -34.42
CA SER A 532 22.85 1.81 -35.19
C SER A 532 22.44 1.91 -36.66
N VAL A 533 22.20 3.12 -37.12
CA VAL A 533 22.08 3.45 -38.54
C VAL A 533 23.49 3.49 -39.15
N GLN A 534 23.75 2.62 -40.13
CA GLN A 534 24.80 2.82 -41.13
C GLN A 534 24.12 2.88 -42.50
N GLU A 535 24.18 4.05 -43.14
CA GLU A 535 23.86 4.24 -44.54
C GLU A 535 24.99 3.68 -45.42
N GLN A 536 24.64 2.83 -46.38
CA GLN A 536 25.20 2.85 -47.74
C GLN A 536 24.28 2.07 -48.69
N GLY A 537 23.92 2.72 -49.79
CA GLY A 537 22.93 2.25 -50.74
C GLY A 537 23.45 1.43 -51.92
N GLU A 538 22.43 0.93 -52.63
CA GLU A 538 22.33 0.48 -54.02
C GLU A 538 22.89 -0.88 -54.49
N GLU A 539 21.89 -1.72 -54.81
CA GLU A 539 21.75 -2.66 -55.93
C GLU A 539 22.84 -3.71 -56.20
N THR A 540 22.42 -4.98 -56.09
CA THR A 540 22.63 -5.94 -57.19
C THR A 540 21.61 -7.06 -57.17
N VAL A 541 20.83 -7.11 -58.25
CA VAL A 541 19.91 -8.18 -58.61
C VAL A 541 20.71 -9.37 -59.13
N LEU A 542 20.71 -10.51 -58.44
CA LEU A 542 21.12 -11.79 -59.01
C LEU A 542 20.26 -12.94 -58.45
N SER A 543 19.27 -13.32 -59.27
CA SER A 543 18.53 -14.59 -59.25
C SER A 543 19.41 -15.75 -59.73
N ILE A 544 19.39 -16.94 -59.09
CA ILE A 544 19.17 -18.32 -59.65
C ILE A 544 18.91 -19.31 -58.46
N PRO A 545 18.47 -20.59 -58.65
CA PRO A 545 17.09 -21.10 -58.59
C PRO A 545 16.79 -22.04 -57.39
N SER A 546 15.51 -22.41 -57.27
CA SER A 546 14.93 -23.31 -56.24
C SER A 546 15.48 -24.74 -56.25
N ALA A 547 15.58 -25.37 -55.08
CA ALA A 547 15.13 -26.74 -54.83
C ALA A 547 15.19 -27.06 -53.32
N GLY A 548 14.04 -27.25 -52.68
CA GLY A 548 13.96 -27.68 -51.29
C GLY A 548 12.54 -27.61 -50.77
N THR A 549 11.83 -28.73 -50.88
CA THR A 549 10.42 -28.92 -50.58
C THR A 549 10.09 -28.62 -49.12
N GLU A 550 9.44 -27.50 -48.84
CA GLU A 550 8.57 -27.34 -47.67
C GLU A 550 7.19 -26.91 -48.12
N ARG A 551 6.19 -27.65 -47.64
CA ARG A 551 4.77 -27.38 -47.88
C ARG A 551 4.47 -25.93 -47.48
N SER A 552 4.05 -25.13 -48.44
CA SER A 552 3.35 -23.88 -48.15
C SER A 552 2.11 -24.22 -47.31
N LEU A 553 2.19 -23.95 -46.00
CA LEU A 553 1.00 -23.78 -45.18
C LEU A 553 0.21 -22.63 -45.83
N SER A 554 -1.05 -22.87 -46.17
CA SER A 554 -1.99 -21.82 -46.51
C SER A 554 -1.95 -20.79 -45.37
N ALA A 555 -1.66 -19.52 -45.69
CA ALA A 555 -1.76 -18.41 -44.73
C ALA A 555 -3.20 -18.21 -44.19
N GLU A 556 -4.17 -18.99 -44.68
CA GLU A 556 -5.57 -18.96 -44.26
C GLU A 556 -5.83 -19.70 -42.93
N ASP A 557 -4.90 -20.54 -42.45
CA ASP A 557 -5.10 -21.35 -41.22
C ASP A 557 -4.22 -20.93 -40.03
N LEU A 558 -3.37 -19.91 -40.20
CA LEU A 558 -2.54 -19.36 -39.13
C LEU A 558 -3.24 -18.16 -38.50
N VAL A 559 -3.33 -18.16 -37.17
CA VAL A 559 -3.86 -17.03 -36.40
C VAL A 559 -2.85 -16.58 -35.37
N THR A 560 -2.65 -15.28 -35.35
CA THR A 560 -1.81 -14.60 -34.37
C THR A 560 -2.63 -14.27 -33.13
N VAL A 561 -2.13 -14.64 -31.95
CA VAL A 561 -2.63 -14.14 -30.67
C VAL A 561 -1.80 -12.91 -30.31
N THR A 562 -2.46 -11.77 -30.14
CA THR A 562 -1.81 -10.51 -29.76
C THR A 562 -2.05 -10.20 -28.28
N SER A 563 -1.20 -9.32 -27.74
CA SER A 563 -1.33 -8.83 -26.37
C SER A 563 -2.51 -7.87 -26.27
N PRO A 564 -3.51 -8.12 -25.42
CA PRO A 564 -4.64 -7.21 -25.24
C PRO A 564 -4.30 -5.97 -24.40
N MET A 565 -3.07 -5.87 -23.87
CA MET A 565 -2.65 -4.77 -23.00
C MET A 565 -1.12 -4.65 -22.95
N VAL A 566 -0.64 -3.50 -22.48
CA VAL A 566 0.76 -3.33 -22.09
C VAL A 566 1.01 -4.08 -20.77
N GLY A 567 2.07 -4.88 -20.69
CA GLY A 567 2.38 -5.67 -19.49
C GLY A 567 3.68 -6.47 -19.59
N THR A 568 3.94 -7.36 -18.63
CA THR A 568 5.08 -8.28 -18.66
C THR A 568 4.60 -9.69 -18.98
N PHE A 569 5.20 -10.32 -19.99
CA PHE A 569 4.87 -11.68 -20.41
C PHE A 569 5.52 -12.74 -19.52
N TYR A 570 4.73 -13.69 -19.02
CA TYR A 570 5.19 -14.85 -18.28
C TYR A 570 4.68 -16.14 -18.93
N ALA A 571 5.61 -17.00 -19.34
CA ALA A 571 5.30 -18.27 -19.98
C ALA A 571 4.76 -19.33 -19.00
N ALA A 572 4.92 -19.14 -17.69
CA ALA A 572 4.60 -20.12 -16.64
C ALA A 572 3.83 -19.48 -15.47
N PRO A 573 3.06 -20.27 -14.68
CA PRO A 573 2.32 -19.77 -13.52
C PRO A 573 3.19 -19.32 -12.35
N SER A 574 4.45 -19.78 -12.28
CA SER A 574 5.43 -19.36 -11.29
C SER A 574 6.85 -19.65 -11.80
N PRO A 575 7.91 -19.05 -11.22
CA PRO A 575 9.28 -19.25 -11.69
C PRO A 575 9.76 -20.71 -11.71
N ASP A 576 9.22 -21.55 -10.82
CA ASP A 576 9.61 -22.96 -10.68
C ASP A 576 8.68 -23.92 -11.45
N ALA A 577 7.64 -23.41 -12.11
CA ALA A 577 6.66 -24.21 -12.85
C ALA A 577 7.03 -24.32 -14.35
N PRO A 578 6.63 -25.41 -15.03
CA PRO A 578 6.79 -25.50 -16.47
C PRO A 578 5.94 -24.44 -17.20
N PRO A 579 6.34 -24.03 -18.43
CA PRO A 579 5.52 -23.17 -19.27
C PRO A 579 4.15 -23.80 -19.55
N TYR A 580 3.13 -22.94 -19.73
CA TYR A 580 1.79 -23.36 -20.08
C TYR A 580 1.75 -24.15 -21.39
N VAL A 581 2.46 -23.66 -22.42
CA VAL A 581 2.52 -24.27 -23.76
C VAL A 581 3.93 -24.19 -24.34
N LYS A 582 4.24 -25.07 -25.30
CA LYS A 582 5.47 -25.09 -26.09
C LYS A 582 5.14 -25.16 -27.58
N ILE A 583 6.12 -24.78 -28.40
CA ILE A 583 6.01 -24.94 -29.86
C ILE A 583 5.77 -26.43 -30.18
N GLY A 584 4.74 -26.69 -30.99
CA GLY A 584 4.28 -28.02 -31.37
C GLY A 584 3.19 -28.61 -30.46
N ASP A 585 2.85 -27.96 -29.33
CA ASP A 585 1.76 -28.42 -28.48
C ASP A 585 0.41 -28.16 -29.16
N HIS A 586 -0.48 -29.15 -29.04
CA HIS A 586 -1.88 -29.03 -29.43
C HIS A 586 -2.67 -28.43 -28.27
N ILE A 587 -3.44 -27.39 -28.55
CA ILE A 587 -4.20 -26.61 -27.59
C ILE A 587 -5.70 -26.64 -27.92
N SER A 588 -6.52 -26.60 -26.89
CA SER A 588 -7.97 -26.47 -27.04
C SER A 588 -8.45 -25.03 -26.87
N GLN A 589 -9.59 -24.69 -27.45
CA GLN A 589 -10.26 -23.40 -27.19
C GLN A 589 -10.49 -23.22 -25.67
N GLY A 590 -10.06 -22.08 -25.12
CA GLY A 590 -10.16 -21.74 -23.70
C GLY A 590 -8.98 -22.20 -22.85
N GLU A 591 -7.98 -22.89 -23.42
CA GLU A 591 -6.74 -23.26 -22.73
C GLU A 591 -5.83 -22.05 -22.51
N THR A 592 -5.18 -21.98 -21.34
CA THR A 592 -4.29 -20.87 -20.97
C THR A 592 -2.94 -21.01 -21.68
N LEU A 593 -2.51 -19.95 -22.36
CA LEU A 593 -1.27 -19.88 -23.14
C LEU A 593 -0.14 -19.18 -22.37
N CYS A 594 -0.45 -18.12 -21.64
CA CYS A 594 0.51 -17.39 -20.81
C CYS A 594 -0.20 -16.57 -19.71
N ILE A 595 0.60 -15.92 -18.87
CA ILE A 595 0.16 -14.83 -18.00
C ILE A 595 0.78 -13.52 -18.48
N LEU A 596 -0.03 -12.46 -18.54
CA LEU A 596 0.46 -11.08 -18.59
C LEU A 596 0.29 -10.43 -17.22
N GLU A 597 1.40 -10.02 -16.61
CA GLU A 597 1.34 -9.11 -15.46
C GLU A 597 1.10 -7.70 -15.97
N ALA A 598 -0.08 -7.17 -15.68
CA ALA A 598 -0.43 -5.79 -16.00
C ALA A 598 -1.17 -5.19 -14.82
N MET A 599 -0.92 -3.92 -14.52
CA MET A 599 -1.58 -3.21 -13.43
C MET A 599 -1.43 -3.92 -12.06
N LYS A 600 -0.31 -4.65 -11.86
CA LYS A 600 0.01 -5.49 -10.69
C LYS A 600 -0.91 -6.70 -10.48
N LEU A 601 -1.64 -7.13 -11.50
CA LEU A 601 -2.47 -8.32 -11.47
C LEU A 601 -2.04 -9.27 -12.58
N MET A 602 -2.25 -10.56 -12.34
CA MET A 602 -1.90 -11.63 -13.27
C MET A 602 -3.10 -11.95 -14.18
N ASN A 603 -2.94 -11.74 -15.48
CA ASN A 603 -4.00 -11.95 -16.48
C ASN A 603 -3.68 -13.18 -17.33
N GLU A 604 -4.49 -14.22 -17.22
CA GLU A 604 -4.37 -15.40 -18.09
C GLU A 604 -4.83 -15.08 -19.51
N ILE A 605 -3.95 -15.28 -20.50
CA ILE A 605 -4.30 -15.21 -21.91
C ILE A 605 -4.67 -16.60 -22.38
N LYS A 606 -5.89 -16.74 -22.91
CA LYS A 606 -6.45 -18.02 -23.35
C LYS A 606 -6.56 -18.08 -24.86
N SER A 607 -6.48 -19.28 -25.42
CA SER A 607 -6.73 -19.49 -26.84
C SER A 607 -8.20 -19.30 -27.18
N GLU A 608 -8.48 -18.57 -28.26
CA GLU A 608 -9.83 -18.49 -28.84
C GLU A 608 -10.12 -19.66 -29.81
N TYR A 609 -9.13 -20.52 -30.10
CA TYR A 609 -9.21 -21.56 -31.14
C TYR A 609 -8.57 -22.88 -30.69
N ASP A 610 -9.09 -23.99 -31.22
CA ASP A 610 -8.37 -25.27 -31.22
C ASP A 610 -7.28 -25.26 -32.30
N GLY A 611 -6.11 -25.81 -31.99
CA GLY A 611 -5.00 -25.81 -32.95
C GLY A 611 -3.66 -26.22 -32.37
N THR A 612 -2.59 -25.99 -33.14
CA THR A 612 -1.20 -26.28 -32.72
C THR A 612 -0.38 -25.00 -32.62
N ILE A 613 0.40 -24.82 -31.55
CA ILE A 613 1.33 -23.70 -31.40
C ILE A 613 2.46 -23.84 -32.43
N VAL A 614 2.56 -22.87 -33.34
CA VAL A 614 3.60 -22.83 -34.38
C VAL A 614 4.79 -22.02 -33.92
N ASP A 615 4.56 -20.91 -33.23
CA ASP A 615 5.62 -20.02 -32.77
C ASP A 615 5.23 -19.27 -31.48
N ILE A 616 6.24 -18.89 -30.71
CA ILE A 616 6.15 -18.04 -29.52
C ILE A 616 7.10 -16.85 -29.75
N LEU A 617 6.52 -15.66 -29.90
CA LEU A 617 7.21 -14.49 -30.45
C LEU A 617 7.84 -13.58 -29.38
N VAL A 618 7.70 -13.95 -28.10
CA VAL A 618 8.07 -13.13 -26.94
C VAL A 618 8.84 -13.97 -25.93
N GLU A 619 9.90 -13.40 -25.36
CA GLU A 619 10.70 -14.05 -24.32
C GLU A 619 10.04 -13.95 -22.93
N ASN A 620 10.30 -14.94 -22.07
CA ASN A 620 9.78 -14.91 -20.71
C ASN A 620 10.34 -13.72 -19.92
N ALA A 621 9.48 -13.02 -19.18
CA ALA A 621 9.72 -11.76 -18.47
C ALA A 621 10.01 -10.54 -19.38
N GLU A 622 9.68 -10.62 -20.67
CA GLU A 622 9.75 -9.49 -21.60
C GLU A 622 8.54 -8.56 -21.43
N ALA A 623 8.76 -7.24 -21.56
CA ALA A 623 7.68 -6.27 -21.62
C ALA A 623 7.02 -6.28 -23.00
N VAL A 624 5.69 -6.32 -23.03
CA VAL A 624 4.89 -6.35 -24.25
C VAL A 624 4.00 -5.12 -24.36
N GLU A 625 3.80 -4.62 -25.57
CA GLU A 625 2.89 -3.52 -25.89
C GLU A 625 1.49 -4.03 -26.28
N PHE A 626 0.50 -3.13 -26.25
CA PHE A 626 -0.83 -3.42 -26.79
C PHE A 626 -0.74 -3.80 -28.28
N ASP A 627 -1.48 -4.83 -28.68
CA ASP A 627 -1.48 -5.45 -30.01
C ASP A 627 -0.15 -6.10 -30.45
N GLN A 628 0.84 -6.22 -29.57
CA GLN A 628 2.07 -6.97 -29.88
C GLN A 628 1.77 -8.46 -30.07
N GLU A 629 2.30 -9.06 -31.13
CA GLU A 629 2.12 -10.49 -31.43
C GLU A 629 2.82 -11.36 -30.37
N LEU A 630 2.09 -12.31 -29.78
CA LEU A 630 2.57 -13.20 -28.72
C LEU A 630 2.79 -14.63 -29.22
N PHE A 631 1.81 -15.17 -29.94
CA PHE A 631 1.81 -16.56 -30.41
C PHE A 631 1.29 -16.66 -31.84
N ILE A 632 1.76 -17.66 -32.56
CA ILE A 632 1.16 -18.09 -33.84
C ILE A 632 0.55 -19.48 -33.63
N ILE A 633 -0.75 -19.61 -33.87
CA ILE A 633 -1.51 -20.86 -33.78
C ILE A 633 -1.92 -21.29 -35.18
N LYS A 634 -1.67 -22.55 -35.53
CA LYS A 634 -2.29 -23.18 -36.69
C LYS A 634 -3.61 -23.79 -36.26
N LYS A 635 -4.72 -23.27 -36.77
CA LYS A 635 -6.05 -23.81 -36.53
C LYS A 635 -6.18 -25.23 -37.09
N ASP A 636 -6.98 -26.02 -36.38
CA ASP A 636 -7.41 -27.35 -36.81
C ASP A 636 -8.50 -27.33 -37.88
#